data_AF-F2BY95-F1
#
_entry.id   AF-F2BY95-F1
#
_cell.length_a   1.000
_cell.length_b   1.000
_cell.length_c   1.000
_cell.angle_alpha   90.00
_cell.angle_beta   90.00
_cell.angle_gamma   90.00
#
_symmetry.space_group_name_H-M   'P 1'
#
loop_
_entity.id
_entity.type
_entity.pdbx_description
1 polymer ?
#
loop_
_entity_poly.entity_id
_entity_poly.type
_entity_poly.pdbx_seq_one_letter_code
_entity_poly.pdbx_strand_id
1 'polypeptide(L)'
;MVKVNFMNDKTEYANVVTLPSKNILGKIKKDDYEVNLYAGKEIIDFLNNKSYIKNDLNKYNAGKINMISGAFGAQKAYLTSILKNNNSTLIIVPEQKDIFLWNQDIKFFMPEKQVLFFPIMDKVNFEVTYSSTERLRDRVQSLAALYDNKDVVVIASIVEVMQKIPSKINVIQKTWTISLQDEIVRGRILNKLVDLGYERVDQVERVGHFSIRGDILDIFSINEENPIRIEFFGDVVDNIRYFNKDTQRSVSGLNKATIFPVTIGMEIDDCIFSYLNNSHLIFDEPSRCKEQLKKYFKEEKENKEKAFDWNYVINILNKKENIGKCTFFSLLKQKIEGIEIQSSFNWDGQTVTNYQRQIQIFIEDLRKLLERKWSVIVLAPSISIYKELQNLFSDFGINISKEIKNGEVYLTNGTISGGFEVPSSSFVVFSAGDIFGKHKKKRFAKFSQGKQVRYFSDLKVGDYVVQRSHGIGKYIGVNTIEIDGIHRDYVTIQYAGDDKLYLPMEKIRTLEKYIGPEGKVPALNKMGGIQWERIRNKAKKSIKELAEKLLKVYAERQLAKGISFLPDSSEQIEFEDAFEYVETPDQLSATEKIKKSMESSTPMDMLLCGDVGFGKTEVAMRAVFKCVMSGYQSIVLCPTTVLASQHFKTFSERMNKFGVNVQLLNRFVKTSEKNKILSGLKSGQIDVLIGTHSVLSKSINCRRLGLLVVDEEQRFGVFQKEKWKSLTSGIDILTLSATPIPRTLHMSLSGVRDMAAITQAPQNRHAVQTYVIEYNEDIVKEAVLREKERNGQVYFVYNRIESIDMMKDRLEKIFKGKVRIGVAYGRMKGSELEKVMFDFYQDKYDVLLCTTLIENGLDQPNANTIIIYDADFMGLSQLYQMKGRVGRSDKIAKAYFFYRKDKVLSEVAEKRLNTIREFTELGSGFKIAMRDLEIRGAGNLLGSEQHGNIYNIGFSTYCNMLEEEVSKLRAKIYKTPIPKKIHHAMIEFRQEAYLDKNYIDNDNSKMEIYYRLSSVTSIEELNDFIDEVIDRYGTPTEPVKRLFKIAEMRIKASELGIGSIMDEGKTVLITWAAEECLKKINWMNLPKEILMKIHILPGSPARVRINKAAIQENITDWISEFIDKILKEIHR
;
A
#
# COMPACT_ATOMS: atom_id res chain seq x y z
N MET A 1 24.67 13.85 77.34
CA MET A 1 23.46 14.58 77.82
C MET A 1 22.28 14.02 77.04
N VAL A 2 21.48 13.10 77.63
CA VAL A 2 20.19 13.40 78.31
C VAL A 2 19.21 13.99 77.28
N LYS A 3 18.03 13.45 76.90
CA LYS A 3 16.98 12.62 77.52
C LYS A 3 16.02 12.17 76.37
N VAL A 4 15.64 10.89 76.27
CA VAL A 4 14.33 10.30 76.67
C VAL A 4 13.19 10.37 75.63
N ASN A 5 12.84 9.17 75.13
CA ASN A 5 11.54 8.53 74.83
C ASN A 5 10.27 9.39 74.63
N PHE A 6 9.44 9.01 73.64
CA PHE A 6 8.22 8.22 73.89
C PHE A 6 7.81 7.35 72.69
N MET A 7 7.17 6.23 73.04
CA MET A 7 6.73 5.08 72.23
C MET A 7 5.42 5.30 71.44
N ASN A 8 5.25 4.42 70.44
CA ASN A 8 4.01 3.80 69.89
C ASN A 8 2.93 4.67 69.21
N ASP A 9 2.65 4.40 67.93
CA ASP A 9 1.60 3.43 67.56
C ASP A 9 1.62 3.05 66.06
N LYS A 10 1.15 1.84 65.78
CA LYS A 10 1.18 1.12 64.50
C LYS A 10 0.30 1.76 63.41
N THR A 11 0.79 1.80 62.16
CA THR A 11 0.07 1.35 60.95
C THR A 11 1.00 1.40 59.72
N GLU A 12 0.94 0.35 58.91
CA GLU A 12 1.82 0.06 57.77
C GLU A 12 1.74 1.13 56.67
N TYR A 13 2.88 1.73 56.35
CA TYR A 13 3.15 2.38 55.06
C TYR A 13 4.58 2.01 54.62
N ALA A 14 4.71 1.02 53.74
CA ALA A 14 5.96 0.76 53.04
C ALA A 14 6.04 1.67 51.80
N ASN A 15 6.59 2.87 51.98
CA ASN A 15 7.21 3.61 50.89
C ASN A 15 8.70 3.28 50.87
N VAL A 16 9.17 2.57 49.84
CA VAL A 16 10.57 2.69 49.41
C VAL A 16 10.61 2.86 47.90
N VAL A 17 10.78 4.12 47.54
CA VAL A 17 11.40 4.60 46.29
C VAL A 17 12.70 3.84 46.08
N THR A 18 12.79 3.03 45.02
CA THR A 18 14.07 2.57 44.49
C THR A 18 14.56 3.54 43.44
N LEU A 19 15.68 4.21 43.74
CA LEU A 19 16.48 5.00 42.83
C LEU A 19 16.95 4.13 41.63
N PRO A 20 17.09 4.71 40.43
CA PRO A 20 17.48 3.97 39.23
C PRO A 20 18.93 3.48 39.37
N SER A 21 19.13 2.18 39.17
CA SER A 21 20.45 1.58 39.04
C SER A 21 21.17 2.21 37.84
N LYS A 22 22.19 3.02 38.11
CA LYS A 22 23.25 3.38 37.15
C LYS A 22 23.99 2.10 36.74
N ASN A 23 23.57 1.45 35.65
CA ASN A 23 24.37 0.57 34.78
C ASN A 23 23.52 -0.10 33.68
N ILE A 24 22.89 0.68 32.78
CA ILE A 24 22.24 0.13 31.55
C ILE A 24 22.80 0.81 30.29
N LEU A 25 24.11 1.05 30.25
CA LEU A 25 24.82 1.50 29.03
C LEU A 25 26.08 0.66 28.74
N GLY A 26 26.19 -0.53 29.32
CA GLY A 26 27.26 -1.47 29.04
C GLY A 26 26.72 -2.88 28.84
N LYS A 27 26.84 -3.39 27.61
CA LYS A 27 26.48 -4.75 27.15
C LYS A 27 24.99 -4.97 26.84
N ILE A 28 24.54 -4.43 25.70
CA ILE A 28 23.67 -5.21 24.83
C ILE A 28 24.55 -6.36 24.33
N LYS A 29 24.52 -7.51 25.04
CA LYS A 29 24.86 -8.76 24.38
C LYS A 29 23.86 -8.90 23.24
N LYS A 30 24.35 -9.14 22.02
CA LYS A 30 23.51 -9.67 20.94
C LYS A 30 22.84 -10.92 21.52
N ASP A 31 21.54 -10.86 21.82
CA ASP A 31 20.77 -12.04 22.19
C ASP A 31 20.74 -12.97 20.98
N ASP A 32 21.03 -14.26 21.22
CA ASP A 32 21.15 -15.38 20.26
C ASP A 32 19.80 -15.75 19.58
N TYR A 33 19.06 -14.79 19.03
CA TYR A 33 17.89 -15.10 18.20
C TYR A 33 18.27 -15.01 16.71
N GLU A 34 18.66 -16.13 16.14
CA GLU A 34 18.75 -16.31 14.69
C GLU A 34 17.49 -16.99 14.16
N VAL A 35 16.87 -16.41 13.15
CA VAL A 35 15.71 -17.02 12.48
C VAL A 35 16.21 -18.19 11.64
N ASN A 36 15.99 -19.42 12.11
CA ASN A 36 16.28 -20.61 11.33
C ASN A 36 15.21 -20.82 10.24
N LEU A 37 15.50 -20.32 9.03
CA LEU A 37 14.64 -20.50 7.85
C LEU A 37 14.59 -21.95 7.34
N TYR A 38 15.49 -22.82 7.81
CA TYR A 38 15.61 -24.22 7.37
C TYR A 38 15.17 -25.23 8.44
N ALA A 39 14.53 -24.76 9.52
CA ALA A 39 14.05 -25.62 10.60
C ALA A 39 13.18 -26.80 10.11
N GLY A 40 12.29 -26.57 9.14
CA GLY A 40 11.47 -27.64 8.55
C GLY A 40 12.31 -28.71 7.83
N LYS A 41 13.41 -28.32 7.18
CA LYS A 41 14.33 -29.24 6.51
C LYS A 41 15.12 -30.09 7.50
N GLU A 42 15.58 -29.49 8.60
CA GLU A 42 16.22 -30.23 9.70
C GLU A 42 15.30 -31.30 10.29
N ILE A 43 14.01 -30.98 10.45
CA ILE A 43 12.99 -31.94 10.91
C ILE A 43 12.84 -33.10 9.92
N ILE A 44 12.80 -32.81 8.62
CA ILE A 44 12.71 -33.83 7.57
C ILE A 44 13.94 -34.75 7.58
N ASP A 45 15.14 -34.17 7.65
CA ASP A 45 16.40 -34.94 7.63
C ASP A 45 16.53 -35.82 8.88
N PHE A 46 16.11 -35.34 10.05
CA PHE A 46 16.06 -36.13 11.27
C PHE A 46 15.13 -37.35 11.15
N LEU A 47 13.93 -37.15 10.58
CA LEU A 47 12.94 -38.22 10.45
C LEU A 47 13.26 -39.23 9.35
N ASN A 48 13.81 -38.78 8.23
CA ASN A 48 14.21 -39.64 7.11
C ASN A 48 15.24 -40.72 7.49
N ASN A 49 16.00 -40.51 8.57
CA ASN A 49 16.97 -41.47 9.05
C ASN A 49 16.36 -42.67 9.79
N LYS A 50 15.06 -42.65 10.11
CA LYS A 50 14.37 -43.76 10.78
C LYS A 50 14.01 -44.88 9.79
N SER A 51 14.25 -46.14 10.20
CA SER A 51 14.08 -47.33 9.36
C SER A 51 12.64 -47.58 8.86
N TYR A 52 11.64 -47.18 9.64
CA TYR A 52 10.23 -47.32 9.31
C TYR A 52 9.85 -46.55 8.03
N ILE A 53 10.21 -45.27 7.96
CA ILE A 53 9.90 -44.37 6.83
C ILE A 53 10.55 -44.85 5.53
N LYS A 54 11.75 -45.44 5.60
CA LYS A 54 12.45 -46.01 4.43
C LYS A 54 11.69 -47.17 3.78
N ASN A 55 11.03 -48.01 4.58
CA ASN A 55 10.28 -49.15 4.05
C ASN A 55 9.00 -48.71 3.32
N ASP A 56 8.32 -47.68 3.82
CA ASP A 56 7.11 -47.16 3.18
C ASP A 56 7.43 -46.32 1.93
N LEU A 57 8.56 -45.62 1.90
CA LEU A 57 9.09 -44.96 0.71
C LEU A 57 9.39 -45.95 -0.42
N ASN A 58 9.94 -47.12 -0.11
CA ASN A 58 10.22 -48.15 -1.12
C ASN A 58 8.93 -48.68 -1.76
N LYS A 59 7.87 -48.88 -0.97
CA LYS A 59 6.54 -49.27 -1.49
C LYS A 59 5.93 -48.17 -2.36
N TYR A 60 6.05 -46.91 -1.94
CA TYR A 60 5.58 -45.76 -2.73
C TYR A 60 6.33 -45.63 -4.07
N ASN A 61 7.64 -45.89 -4.08
CA ASN A 61 8.44 -45.81 -5.30
C ASN A 61 8.12 -46.90 -6.33
N ALA A 62 7.50 -48.01 -5.92
CA ALA A 62 7.12 -49.11 -6.81
C ALA A 62 5.88 -48.80 -7.67
N GLY A 63 5.03 -47.86 -7.26
CA GLY A 63 3.79 -47.51 -7.97
C GLY A 63 3.82 -46.12 -8.62
N LYS A 64 3.21 -45.98 -9.80
CA LYS A 64 2.99 -44.70 -10.48
C LYS A 64 1.76 -43.97 -9.93
N ILE A 65 0.72 -44.73 -9.53
CA ILE A 65 -0.52 -44.20 -8.92
C ILE A 65 -0.64 -44.79 -7.51
N ASN A 66 -0.55 -43.92 -6.51
CA ASN A 66 -0.40 -44.30 -5.10
C ASN A 66 -1.50 -43.66 -4.25
N MET A 67 -1.94 -44.34 -3.20
CA MET A 67 -2.84 -43.79 -2.19
C MET A 67 -2.19 -43.82 -0.81
N ILE A 68 -2.25 -42.68 -0.12
CA ILE A 68 -1.81 -42.53 1.27
C ILE A 68 -3.05 -42.26 2.12
N SER A 69 -3.38 -43.20 3.01
CA SER A 69 -4.45 -43.02 3.99
C SER A 69 -3.96 -42.54 5.34
N GLY A 70 -4.81 -41.87 6.14
CA GLY A 70 -4.53 -41.49 7.53
C GLY A 70 -3.81 -40.16 7.73
N ALA A 71 -3.21 -39.56 6.70
CA ALA A 71 -2.52 -38.28 6.80
C ALA A 71 -3.46 -37.08 6.82
N PHE A 72 -3.31 -36.19 7.80
CA PHE A 72 -4.12 -34.98 7.96
C PHE A 72 -3.29 -33.71 8.19
N GLY A 73 -3.79 -32.56 7.74
CA GLY A 73 -3.14 -31.25 7.92
C GLY A 73 -1.68 -31.22 7.46
N ALA A 74 -0.80 -30.69 8.29
CA ALA A 74 0.63 -30.53 8.03
C ALA A 74 1.37 -31.85 7.72
N GLN A 75 0.82 -33.00 8.14
CA GLN A 75 1.39 -34.31 7.81
C GLN A 75 1.43 -34.57 6.30
N LYS A 76 0.47 -34.03 5.53
CA LYS A 76 0.43 -34.20 4.07
C LYS A 76 1.59 -33.46 3.39
N ALA A 77 1.89 -32.24 3.84
CA ALA A 77 3.01 -31.46 3.34
C ALA A 77 4.36 -32.07 3.76
N TYR A 78 4.46 -32.55 5.00
CA TYR A 78 5.61 -33.33 5.46
C TYR A 78 5.84 -34.56 4.58
N LEU A 79 4.83 -35.37 4.33
CA LEU A 79 4.93 -36.53 3.44
C LEU A 79 5.34 -36.11 2.02
N THR A 80 4.71 -35.06 1.48
CA THR A 80 5.06 -34.51 0.17
C THR A 80 6.54 -34.11 0.08
N SER A 81 7.10 -33.52 1.14
CA SER A 81 8.52 -33.13 1.20
C SER A 81 9.48 -34.33 1.17
N ILE A 82 9.11 -35.46 1.77
CA ILE A 82 9.92 -36.68 1.84
C ILE A 82 9.93 -37.41 0.51
N LEU A 83 8.83 -37.35 -0.24
CA LEU A 83 8.69 -38.06 -1.51
C LEU A 83 9.65 -37.56 -2.62
N LYS A 84 10.48 -36.53 -2.35
CA LYS A 84 11.58 -35.99 -3.16
C LYS A 84 11.38 -36.17 -4.67
N ASN A 85 10.62 -35.24 -5.26
CA ASN A 85 10.54 -35.08 -6.70
C ASN A 85 11.26 -33.78 -7.10
N ASN A 86 12.19 -33.88 -8.05
CA ASN A 86 12.88 -32.74 -8.66
C ASN A 86 12.08 -32.13 -9.84
N ASN A 87 10.84 -32.60 -10.02
CA ASN A 87 9.94 -32.17 -11.08
C ASN A 87 8.85 -31.27 -10.50
N SER A 88 8.20 -30.54 -11.40
CA SER A 88 7.00 -29.75 -11.09
C SER A 88 5.92 -30.58 -10.37
N THR A 89 5.33 -30.03 -9.32
CA THR A 89 4.30 -30.69 -8.50
C THR A 89 2.99 -29.91 -8.57
N LEU A 90 1.88 -30.55 -8.92
CA LEU A 90 0.53 -29.98 -8.90
C LEU A 90 -0.29 -30.57 -7.75
N ILE A 91 -0.63 -29.74 -6.77
CA ILE A 91 -1.47 -30.09 -5.62
C ILE A 91 -2.89 -29.61 -5.88
N ILE A 92 -3.82 -30.55 -5.96
CA ILE A 92 -5.24 -30.34 -6.22
C ILE A 92 -6.00 -30.49 -4.91
N VAL A 93 -6.67 -29.42 -4.49
CA VAL A 93 -7.44 -29.38 -3.25
C VAL A 93 -8.95 -29.23 -3.52
N PRO A 94 -9.82 -29.58 -2.57
CA PRO A 94 -11.27 -29.46 -2.76
C PRO A 94 -11.74 -28.00 -2.90
N GLU A 95 -11.28 -27.12 -2.00
CA GLU A 95 -11.75 -25.73 -1.92
C GLU A 95 -10.59 -24.73 -1.81
N GLN A 96 -10.83 -23.46 -2.14
CA GLN A 96 -9.81 -22.41 -2.06
C GLN A 96 -9.25 -22.20 -0.65
N LYS A 97 -10.04 -22.44 0.41
CA LYS A 97 -9.55 -22.35 1.80
C LYS A 97 -8.40 -23.31 2.08
N ASP A 98 -8.38 -24.46 1.41
CA ASP A 98 -7.39 -25.53 1.60
C ASP A 98 -6.05 -25.16 0.95
N ILE A 99 -6.08 -24.30 -0.10
CA ILE A 99 -4.87 -23.76 -0.75
C ILE A 99 -4.00 -23.02 0.26
N PHE A 100 -4.60 -22.23 1.16
CA PHE A 100 -3.89 -21.47 2.17
C PHE A 100 -3.18 -22.36 3.19
N LEU A 101 -3.83 -23.46 3.61
CA LEU A 101 -3.28 -24.44 4.54
C LEU A 101 -2.08 -25.15 3.92
N TRP A 102 -2.24 -25.68 2.71
CA TRP A 102 -1.16 -26.33 1.96
C TRP A 102 0.03 -25.40 1.70
N ASN A 103 -0.22 -24.16 1.28
CA ASN A 103 0.84 -23.17 1.08
C ASN A 103 1.62 -22.89 2.36
N GLN A 104 0.93 -22.78 3.49
CA GLN A 104 1.56 -22.59 4.79
C GLN A 104 2.50 -23.75 5.15
N ASP A 105 2.03 -24.98 4.98
CA ASP A 105 2.79 -26.16 5.40
C ASP A 105 3.95 -26.47 4.44
N ILE A 106 3.74 -26.34 3.13
CA ILE A 106 4.79 -26.51 2.12
C ILE A 106 5.90 -25.49 2.30
N LYS A 107 5.58 -24.22 2.57
CA LYS A 107 6.61 -23.20 2.82
C LYS A 107 7.47 -23.49 4.05
N PHE A 108 6.94 -24.20 5.04
CA PHE A 108 7.70 -24.58 6.22
C PHE A 108 8.62 -25.77 5.93
N PHE A 109 8.09 -26.82 5.29
CA PHE A 109 8.83 -28.06 5.02
C PHE A 109 9.76 -27.97 3.79
N MET A 110 9.46 -27.09 2.83
CA MET A 110 10.18 -26.95 1.56
C MET A 110 10.44 -25.45 1.26
N PRO A 111 11.17 -24.72 2.12
CA PRO A 111 11.36 -23.27 1.98
C PRO A 111 12.08 -22.87 0.67
N GLU A 112 12.86 -23.76 0.07
CA GLU A 112 13.54 -23.56 -1.20
C GLU A 112 12.63 -23.64 -2.44
N LYS A 113 11.45 -24.28 -2.35
CA LYS A 113 10.57 -24.44 -3.50
C LYS A 113 9.65 -23.23 -3.68
N GLN A 114 9.59 -22.73 -4.91
CA GLN A 114 8.61 -21.69 -5.27
C GLN A 114 7.20 -22.30 -5.29
N VAL A 115 6.26 -21.65 -4.59
CA VAL A 115 4.83 -22.04 -4.57
C VAL A 115 4.03 -21.08 -5.45
N LEU A 116 3.36 -21.61 -6.47
CA LEU A 116 2.53 -20.87 -7.42
C LEU A 116 1.05 -21.23 -7.25
N PHE A 117 0.15 -20.36 -7.71
CA PHE A 117 -1.31 -20.54 -7.64
C PHE A 117 -1.95 -20.47 -9.02
N PHE A 118 -3.03 -21.24 -9.21
CA PHE A 118 -3.79 -21.24 -10.45
C PHE A 118 -5.23 -20.77 -10.21
N PRO A 119 -5.48 -19.44 -10.17
CA PRO A 119 -6.80 -18.91 -9.79
C PRO A 119 -7.84 -19.08 -10.91
N ILE A 120 -9.13 -19.07 -10.55
CA ILE A 120 -10.24 -19.13 -11.52
C ILE A 120 -10.37 -17.82 -12.33
N MET A 121 -10.68 -17.94 -13.62
CA MET A 121 -10.96 -16.80 -14.51
C MET A 121 -12.44 -16.73 -14.85
N ASP A 122 -13.12 -15.67 -14.46
CA ASP A 122 -14.46 -15.38 -14.99
C ASP A 122 -14.32 -14.90 -16.45
N LYS A 123 -15.01 -15.52 -17.41
CA LYS A 123 -15.18 -14.93 -18.74
C LYS A 123 -16.04 -13.67 -18.56
N VAL A 124 -15.40 -12.51 -18.60
CA VAL A 124 -16.09 -11.23 -18.71
C VAL A 124 -15.95 -10.81 -20.18
N ASN A 125 -17.08 -10.66 -20.89
CA ASN A 125 -17.12 -10.22 -22.29
C ASN A 125 -16.75 -8.72 -22.48
N PHE A 126 -16.03 -8.12 -21.54
CA PHE A 126 -15.68 -6.70 -21.54
C PHE A 126 -14.22 -6.48 -21.18
N GLU A 127 -13.66 -5.36 -21.67
CA GLU A 127 -12.26 -4.96 -21.57
C GLU A 127 -11.59 -5.34 -20.24
N VAL A 128 -10.38 -5.89 -20.36
CA VAL A 128 -9.58 -6.46 -19.28
C VAL A 128 -9.32 -5.45 -18.17
N THR A 129 -9.85 -5.71 -16.97
CA THR A 129 -9.52 -4.97 -15.73
C THR A 129 -8.12 -5.33 -15.19
N TYR A 130 -7.53 -4.47 -14.36
CA TYR A 130 -6.25 -4.74 -13.67
C TYR A 130 -6.29 -6.01 -12.78
N SER A 131 -7.42 -6.27 -12.11
CA SER A 131 -7.56 -7.50 -11.29
C SER A 131 -7.64 -8.78 -12.15
N SER A 132 -8.11 -8.68 -13.39
CA SER A 132 -8.07 -9.81 -14.32
C SER A 132 -6.66 -10.04 -14.87
N THR A 133 -5.83 -9.00 -15.04
CA THR A 133 -4.45 -9.18 -15.50
C THR A 133 -3.56 -9.89 -14.48
N GLU A 134 -3.70 -9.61 -13.18
CA GLU A 134 -2.91 -10.32 -12.14
C GLU A 134 -3.27 -11.80 -12.05
N ARG A 135 -4.56 -12.14 -12.10
CA ARG A 135 -5.00 -13.55 -12.10
C ARG A 135 -4.57 -14.28 -13.36
N LEU A 136 -4.63 -13.60 -14.50
CA LEU A 136 -4.17 -14.14 -15.77
C LEU A 136 -2.66 -14.38 -15.71
N ARG A 137 -1.89 -13.44 -15.13
CA ARG A 137 -0.46 -13.60 -14.86
C ARG A 137 -0.19 -14.83 -14.00
N ASP A 138 -0.83 -14.95 -12.83
CA ASP A 138 -0.60 -16.09 -11.91
C ASP A 138 -0.93 -17.44 -12.59
N ARG A 139 -1.97 -17.49 -13.42
CA ARG A 139 -2.29 -18.66 -14.25
C ARG A 139 -1.20 -18.95 -15.28
N VAL A 140 -0.80 -17.95 -16.08
CA VAL A 140 0.18 -18.14 -17.14
C VAL A 140 1.55 -18.52 -16.55
N GLN A 141 1.94 -17.91 -15.43
CA GLN A 141 3.16 -18.26 -14.70
C GLN A 141 3.13 -19.72 -14.24
N SER A 142 1.99 -20.19 -13.70
CA SER A 142 1.82 -21.60 -13.32
C SER A 142 1.89 -22.54 -14.53
N LEU A 143 1.23 -22.20 -15.65
CA LEU A 143 1.27 -23.01 -16.88
C LEU A 143 2.68 -23.08 -17.46
N ALA A 144 3.40 -21.95 -17.50
CA ALA A 144 4.78 -21.88 -17.97
C ALA A 144 5.70 -22.73 -17.09
N ALA A 145 5.54 -22.66 -15.77
CA ALA A 145 6.38 -23.43 -14.84
C ALA A 145 6.12 -24.95 -14.92
N LEU A 146 4.87 -25.37 -15.11
CA LEU A 146 4.52 -26.78 -15.36
C LEU A 146 5.09 -27.27 -16.70
N TYR A 147 5.00 -26.45 -17.74
CA TYR A 147 5.50 -26.77 -19.08
C TYR A 147 7.02 -26.95 -19.11
N ASP A 148 7.74 -25.98 -18.54
CA ASP A 148 9.21 -25.99 -18.43
C ASP A 148 9.71 -27.07 -17.44
N ASN A 149 8.79 -27.77 -16.76
CA ASN A 149 9.07 -28.70 -15.67
C ASN A 149 10.01 -28.11 -14.59
N LYS A 150 9.78 -26.83 -14.25
CA LYS A 150 10.54 -26.18 -13.17
C LYS A 150 10.26 -26.87 -11.84
N ASP A 151 11.24 -26.87 -10.95
CA ASP A 151 11.08 -27.44 -9.61
C ASP A 151 10.22 -26.53 -8.70
N VAL A 152 8.92 -26.50 -8.97
CA VAL A 152 7.92 -25.65 -8.32
C VAL A 152 6.73 -26.46 -7.82
N VAL A 153 5.98 -25.90 -6.87
CA VAL A 153 4.71 -26.45 -6.38
C VAL A 153 3.57 -25.54 -6.82
N VAL A 154 2.69 -26.02 -7.68
CA VAL A 154 1.45 -25.34 -8.07
C VAL A 154 0.31 -25.86 -7.19
N ILE A 155 -0.41 -24.97 -6.51
CA ILE A 155 -1.56 -25.34 -5.66
C ILE A 155 -2.83 -24.72 -6.25
N ALA A 156 -3.85 -25.55 -6.47
CA ALA A 156 -5.10 -25.14 -7.09
C ALA A 156 -6.28 -25.96 -6.57
N SER A 157 -7.47 -25.36 -6.54
CA SER A 157 -8.70 -26.11 -6.29
C SER A 157 -9.09 -26.95 -7.50
N ILE A 158 -9.85 -28.02 -7.28
CA ILE A 158 -10.30 -28.89 -8.36
C ILE A 158 -11.09 -28.14 -9.46
N VAL A 159 -11.86 -27.12 -9.08
CA VAL A 159 -12.63 -26.29 -10.03
C VAL A 159 -11.69 -25.48 -10.92
N GLU A 160 -10.63 -24.94 -10.36
CA GLU A 160 -9.63 -24.17 -11.09
C GLU A 160 -8.87 -25.04 -12.09
N VAL A 161 -8.47 -26.24 -11.67
CA VAL A 161 -7.78 -27.24 -12.51
C VAL A 161 -8.64 -27.68 -13.69
N MET A 162 -9.95 -27.89 -13.47
CA MET A 162 -10.86 -28.37 -14.51
C MET A 162 -11.33 -27.28 -15.49
N GLN A 163 -11.02 -26.01 -15.23
CA GLN A 163 -11.42 -24.94 -16.13
C GLN A 163 -10.77 -25.11 -17.50
N LYS A 164 -11.55 -24.97 -18.58
CA LYS A 164 -11.04 -25.03 -19.94
C LYS A 164 -10.07 -23.87 -20.20
N ILE A 165 -8.93 -24.18 -20.80
CA ILE A 165 -7.85 -23.25 -21.16
C ILE A 165 -7.42 -23.46 -22.61
N PRO A 166 -6.63 -22.53 -23.17
CA PRO A 166 -6.05 -22.69 -24.50
C PRO A 166 -5.18 -23.93 -24.57
N SER A 167 -5.24 -24.60 -25.72
CA SER A 167 -4.38 -25.75 -25.97
C SER A 167 -2.90 -25.37 -25.87
N LYS A 168 -2.11 -26.29 -25.30
CA LYS A 168 -0.67 -26.16 -25.14
C LYS A 168 0.04 -25.79 -26.44
N ILE A 169 -0.36 -26.42 -27.55
CA ILE A 169 0.24 -26.23 -28.87
C ILE A 169 0.06 -24.78 -29.34
N ASN A 170 -1.14 -24.22 -29.19
CA ASN A 170 -1.45 -22.86 -29.63
C ASN A 170 -0.68 -21.80 -28.84
N VAL A 171 -0.45 -22.02 -27.54
CA VAL A 171 0.33 -21.11 -26.71
C VAL A 171 1.80 -21.15 -27.08
N ILE A 172 2.40 -22.34 -27.17
CA ILE A 172 3.84 -22.50 -27.48
C ILE A 172 4.18 -21.95 -28.86
N GLN A 173 3.34 -22.19 -29.88
CA GLN A 173 3.59 -21.69 -31.24
C GLN A 173 3.64 -20.16 -31.32
N LYS A 174 2.92 -19.46 -30.42
CA LYS A 174 2.92 -18.00 -30.37
C LYS A 174 3.95 -17.44 -29.39
N THR A 175 4.48 -18.24 -28.46
CA THR A 175 5.50 -17.76 -27.52
C THR A 175 6.76 -17.29 -28.24
N TRP A 176 7.26 -16.11 -27.88
CA TRP A 176 8.50 -15.58 -28.42
C TRP A 176 9.64 -15.71 -27.43
N THR A 177 10.65 -16.52 -27.77
CA THR A 177 11.91 -16.59 -27.04
C THR A 177 12.92 -15.61 -27.64
N ILE A 178 13.66 -14.91 -26.77
CA ILE A 178 14.79 -14.05 -27.11
C ILE A 178 15.96 -14.43 -26.22
N SER A 179 17.13 -14.73 -26.79
CA SER A 179 18.35 -15.09 -26.08
C SER A 179 19.45 -14.05 -26.31
N LEU A 180 20.46 -14.03 -25.44
CA LEU A 180 21.67 -13.26 -25.69
C LEU A 180 22.28 -13.66 -27.04
N GLN A 181 22.81 -12.68 -27.78
CA GLN A 181 23.39 -12.83 -29.11
C GLN A 181 22.41 -13.15 -30.25
N ASP A 182 21.10 -13.21 -30.00
CA ASP A 182 20.12 -13.32 -31.08
C ASP A 182 20.16 -12.08 -31.99
N GLU A 183 20.08 -12.28 -33.31
CA GLU A 183 19.98 -11.21 -34.29
C GLU A 183 18.50 -10.96 -34.63
N ILE A 184 17.99 -9.80 -34.20
CA ILE A 184 16.58 -9.44 -34.29
C ILE A 184 16.44 -8.09 -35.00
N VAL A 185 15.93 -8.16 -36.23
CA VAL A 185 15.62 -6.96 -37.03
C VAL A 185 14.56 -6.11 -36.31
N ARG A 186 14.96 -4.92 -35.84
CA ARG A 186 14.15 -4.04 -34.99
C ARG A 186 12.74 -3.75 -35.52
N GLY A 187 12.61 -3.54 -36.84
CA GLY A 187 11.33 -3.23 -37.50
C GLY A 187 10.27 -4.35 -37.37
N ARG A 188 10.68 -5.58 -37.04
CA ARG A 188 9.76 -6.73 -36.87
C ARG A 188 9.32 -6.94 -35.42
N ILE A 189 10.04 -6.37 -34.45
CA ILE A 189 9.74 -6.50 -33.02
C ILE A 189 8.36 -5.94 -32.70
N LEU A 190 8.06 -4.73 -33.19
CA LEU A 190 6.84 -4.01 -32.88
C LEU A 190 5.60 -4.79 -33.33
N ASN A 191 5.56 -5.21 -34.60
CA ASN A 191 4.44 -5.97 -35.14
C ASN A 191 4.24 -7.28 -34.38
N LYS A 192 5.33 -7.98 -34.08
CA LYS A 192 5.28 -9.25 -33.34
C LYS A 192 4.70 -9.08 -31.94
N LEU A 193 5.08 -8.02 -31.20
CA LEU A 193 4.54 -7.77 -29.85
C LEU A 193 3.06 -7.36 -29.88
N VAL A 194 2.66 -6.54 -30.85
CA VAL A 194 1.26 -6.17 -31.06
C VAL A 194 0.41 -7.40 -31.41
N ASP A 195 0.91 -8.29 -32.27
CA ASP A 195 0.25 -9.56 -32.62
C ASP A 195 0.10 -10.50 -31.41
N LEU A 196 1.02 -10.41 -30.44
CA LEU A 196 0.94 -11.11 -29.17
C LEU A 196 -0.02 -10.46 -28.17
N GLY A 197 -0.60 -9.31 -28.50
CA GLY A 197 -1.56 -8.58 -27.67
C GLY A 197 -0.93 -7.58 -26.71
N TYR A 198 0.33 -7.21 -26.91
CA TYR A 198 0.99 -6.20 -26.09
C TYR A 198 0.68 -4.80 -26.60
N GLU A 199 0.50 -3.87 -25.66
CA GLU A 199 0.24 -2.46 -25.91
C GLU A 199 1.55 -1.67 -25.91
N ARG A 200 1.80 -0.90 -26.98
CA ARG A 200 2.96 0.00 -27.05
C ARG A 200 2.68 1.24 -26.21
N VAL A 201 3.58 1.53 -25.28
CA VAL A 201 3.50 2.68 -24.40
C VAL A 201 4.84 3.40 -24.33
N ASP A 202 4.83 4.64 -23.86
CA ASP A 202 6.05 5.40 -23.63
C ASP A 202 6.88 4.79 -22.49
N GLN A 203 6.24 4.29 -21.43
CA GLN A 203 6.86 3.68 -20.26
C GLN A 203 6.10 2.44 -19.81
N VAL A 204 6.83 1.37 -19.54
CA VAL A 204 6.26 0.10 -19.08
C VAL A 204 5.88 0.21 -17.60
N GLU A 205 4.58 0.14 -17.33
CA GLU A 205 4.03 0.25 -15.97
C GLU A 205 3.27 -1.01 -15.54
N ARG A 206 2.60 -1.69 -16.47
CA ARG A 206 1.78 -2.89 -16.21
C ARG A 206 2.10 -4.05 -17.16
N VAL A 207 1.69 -5.24 -16.75
CA VAL A 207 1.77 -6.46 -17.58
C VAL A 207 1.07 -6.22 -18.93
N GLY A 208 1.67 -6.70 -20.01
CA GLY A 208 1.17 -6.49 -21.37
C GLY A 208 1.65 -5.18 -22.01
N HIS A 209 2.42 -4.36 -21.31
CA HIS A 209 3.07 -3.18 -21.89
C HIS A 209 4.42 -3.51 -22.49
N PHE A 210 4.76 -2.79 -23.56
CA PHE A 210 6.14 -2.71 -24.05
C PHE A 210 6.48 -1.28 -24.51
N SER A 211 7.77 -0.97 -24.45
CA SER A 211 8.35 0.30 -24.89
C SER A 211 9.65 0.03 -25.65
N ILE A 212 9.90 0.78 -26.71
CA ILE A 212 11.15 0.73 -27.49
C ILE A 212 11.77 2.12 -27.46
N ARG A 213 13.00 2.24 -26.95
CA ARG A 213 13.74 3.50 -26.78
C ARG A 213 15.19 3.31 -27.21
N GLY A 214 15.57 3.87 -28.36
CA GLY A 214 16.93 3.70 -28.90
C GLY A 214 17.28 2.22 -29.07
N ASP A 215 18.26 1.76 -28.30
CA ASP A 215 18.78 0.39 -28.29
C ASP A 215 18.14 -0.49 -27.21
N ILE A 216 17.05 -0.04 -26.58
CA ILE A 216 16.42 -0.72 -25.44
C ILE A 216 14.97 -1.10 -25.78
N LEU A 217 14.62 -2.36 -25.53
CA LEU A 217 13.25 -2.88 -25.49
C LEU A 217 12.90 -3.22 -24.04
N ASP A 218 11.96 -2.48 -23.47
CA ASP A 218 11.33 -2.83 -22.20
C ASP A 218 10.02 -3.54 -22.46
N ILE A 219 9.78 -4.68 -21.81
CA ILE A 219 8.54 -5.45 -21.94
C ILE A 219 8.14 -6.07 -20.61
N PHE A 220 6.86 -5.93 -20.25
CA PHE A 220 6.31 -6.63 -19.09
C PHE A 220 5.52 -7.86 -19.52
N SER A 221 6.25 -8.98 -19.67
CA SER A 221 5.64 -10.25 -20.06
C SER A 221 4.72 -10.82 -18.99
N ILE A 222 3.65 -11.48 -19.42
CA ILE A 222 2.61 -12.01 -18.53
C ILE A 222 3.00 -13.26 -17.73
N ASN A 223 4.10 -13.91 -18.10
CA ASN A 223 4.67 -15.04 -17.35
C ASN A 223 5.71 -14.60 -16.30
N GLU A 224 6.04 -13.31 -16.22
CA GLU A 224 7.14 -12.80 -15.40
C GLU A 224 6.66 -11.95 -14.23
N GLU A 225 7.40 -11.99 -13.12
CA GLU A 225 7.10 -11.17 -11.94
C GLU A 225 7.58 -9.73 -12.08
N ASN A 226 8.68 -9.52 -12.82
CA ASN A 226 9.27 -8.21 -13.09
C ASN A 226 9.36 -7.99 -14.60
N PRO A 227 9.22 -6.74 -15.08
CA PRO A 227 9.45 -6.44 -16.48
C PRO A 227 10.91 -6.68 -16.88
N ILE A 228 11.10 -7.00 -18.16
CA ILE A 228 12.37 -7.34 -18.76
C ILE A 228 12.83 -6.17 -19.63
N ARG A 229 14.09 -5.79 -19.48
CA ARG A 229 14.83 -4.87 -20.32
C ARG A 229 15.78 -5.68 -21.22
N ILE A 230 15.70 -5.46 -22.52
CA ILE A 230 16.56 -6.08 -23.53
C ILE A 230 17.36 -4.96 -24.20
N GLU A 231 18.67 -5.00 -24.05
CA GLU A 231 19.63 -4.06 -24.63
C GLU A 231 20.20 -4.66 -25.92
N PHE A 232 20.25 -3.86 -26.98
CA PHE A 232 20.76 -4.25 -28.29
C PHE A 232 22.06 -3.53 -28.63
N PHE A 233 22.96 -4.21 -29.34
CA PHE A 233 24.08 -3.59 -30.05
C PHE A 233 23.88 -3.81 -31.55
N GLY A 234 23.40 -2.78 -32.25
CA GLY A 234 22.89 -2.94 -33.61
C GLY A 234 21.62 -3.80 -33.62
N ASP A 235 21.59 -4.88 -34.40
CA ASP A 235 20.48 -5.85 -34.42
C ASP A 235 20.74 -7.05 -33.49
N VAL A 236 21.83 -7.07 -32.72
CA VAL A 236 22.19 -8.18 -31.84
C VAL A 236 21.79 -7.88 -30.40
N VAL A 237 21.21 -8.86 -29.71
CA VAL A 237 20.90 -8.75 -28.27
C VAL A 237 22.17 -8.81 -27.45
N ASP A 238 22.50 -7.73 -26.74
CA ASP A 238 23.70 -7.59 -25.91
C ASP A 238 23.43 -7.96 -24.45
N ASN A 239 22.31 -7.50 -23.89
CA ASN A 239 21.96 -7.77 -22.50
C ASN A 239 20.47 -8.01 -22.30
N ILE A 240 20.12 -8.83 -21.32
CA ILE A 240 18.74 -9.04 -20.87
C ILE A 240 18.72 -8.94 -19.36
N ARG A 241 17.87 -8.10 -18.79
CA ARG A 241 17.79 -7.85 -17.34
C ARG A 241 16.35 -7.73 -16.88
N TYR A 242 16.06 -8.16 -15.66
CA TYR A 242 14.86 -7.68 -14.97
C TYR A 242 15.07 -6.25 -14.52
N PHE A 243 14.02 -5.45 -14.52
CA PHE A 243 14.01 -4.14 -13.88
C PHE A 243 12.78 -3.96 -12.98
N ASN A 244 12.87 -3.06 -12.00
CA ASN A 244 11.78 -2.76 -11.08
C ASN A 244 10.80 -1.78 -11.74
N LYS A 245 9.50 -2.11 -11.77
CA LYS A 245 8.45 -1.29 -12.41
C LYS A 245 8.31 0.14 -11.85
N ASP A 246 8.61 0.35 -10.57
CA ASP A 246 8.39 1.64 -9.91
C ASP A 246 9.63 2.54 -10.03
N THR A 247 10.81 1.96 -9.83
CA THR A 247 12.08 2.70 -9.93
C THR A 247 12.63 2.77 -11.35
N GLN A 248 12.16 1.87 -12.23
CA GLN A 248 12.64 1.65 -13.59
C GLN A 248 14.12 1.25 -13.65
N ARG A 249 14.66 0.74 -12.54
CA ARG A 249 16.06 0.30 -12.42
C ARG A 249 16.22 -1.19 -12.60
N SER A 250 17.28 -1.60 -13.29
CA SER A 250 17.70 -2.99 -13.44
C SER A 250 17.96 -3.65 -12.08
N VAL A 251 17.67 -4.94 -12.01
CA VAL A 251 17.74 -5.76 -10.79
C VAL A 251 18.72 -6.92 -10.97
N SER A 252 18.49 -7.77 -11.97
CA SER A 252 19.31 -8.96 -12.19
C SER A 252 19.34 -9.37 -13.66
N GLY A 253 20.48 -9.90 -14.12
CA GLY A 253 20.67 -10.36 -15.50
C GLY A 253 19.99 -11.69 -15.83
N LEU A 254 19.75 -11.90 -17.11
CA LEU A 254 19.12 -13.07 -17.72
C LEU A 254 19.90 -13.48 -18.98
N ASN A 255 19.95 -14.79 -19.25
CA ASN A 255 20.52 -15.30 -20.49
C ASN A 255 19.47 -15.38 -21.63
N LYS A 256 18.19 -15.46 -21.25
CA LYS A 256 17.07 -15.65 -22.16
C LYS A 256 15.80 -15.06 -21.54
N ALA A 257 14.99 -14.40 -22.36
CA ALA A 257 13.65 -13.94 -22.06
C ALA A 257 12.62 -14.76 -22.84
N THR A 258 11.50 -15.11 -22.19
CA THR A 258 10.38 -15.81 -22.83
C THR A 258 9.12 -14.97 -22.71
N ILE A 259 8.55 -14.57 -23.85
CA ILE A 259 7.42 -13.64 -23.95
C ILE A 259 6.16 -14.44 -24.33
N PHE A 260 5.19 -14.51 -23.41
CA PHE A 260 3.93 -15.20 -23.62
C PHE A 260 2.86 -14.26 -24.21
N PRO A 261 1.93 -14.75 -25.05
CA PRO A 261 0.85 -13.93 -25.59
C PRO A 261 -0.15 -13.48 -24.49
N VAL A 262 -0.64 -12.24 -24.59
CA VAL A 262 -1.64 -11.65 -23.67
C VAL A 262 -3.05 -11.92 -24.17
N THR A 263 -3.30 -11.82 -25.48
CA THR A 263 -4.63 -12.02 -26.06
C THR A 263 -4.83 -13.46 -26.49
N ILE A 264 -5.75 -14.13 -25.83
CA ILE A 264 -6.11 -15.53 -26.07
C ILE A 264 -7.29 -15.57 -27.05
N GLY A 265 -7.03 -15.28 -28.33
CA GLY A 265 -7.94 -15.63 -29.43
C GLY A 265 -7.76 -17.09 -29.85
N MET A 266 -7.73 -18.02 -28.88
CA MET A 266 -7.37 -19.42 -29.10
C MET A 266 -8.55 -20.33 -28.76
N GLU A 267 -8.65 -21.47 -29.46
CA GLU A 267 -9.59 -22.52 -29.09
C GLU A 267 -9.33 -23.00 -27.65
N ILE A 268 -10.38 -22.95 -26.83
CA ILE A 268 -10.33 -23.27 -25.40
C ILE A 268 -10.88 -24.70 -25.22
N ASP A 269 -10.03 -25.67 -25.51
CA ASP A 269 -10.35 -27.11 -25.52
C ASP A 269 -9.64 -27.90 -24.41
N ASP A 270 -8.67 -27.31 -23.71
CA ASP A 270 -7.74 -28.09 -22.89
C ASP A 270 -7.86 -27.75 -21.39
N CYS A 271 -7.09 -28.40 -20.52
CA CYS A 271 -7.00 -28.01 -19.10
C CYS A 271 -5.55 -28.02 -18.61
N ILE A 272 -5.30 -27.65 -17.36
CA ILE A 272 -3.94 -27.59 -16.79
C ILE A 272 -3.17 -28.91 -16.92
N PHE A 273 -3.86 -30.05 -16.99
CA PHE A 273 -3.23 -31.36 -17.17
C PHE A 273 -2.44 -31.50 -18.47
N SER A 274 -2.81 -30.80 -19.55
CA SER A 274 -2.08 -30.90 -20.82
C SER A 274 -0.72 -30.19 -20.77
N TYR A 275 -0.53 -29.29 -19.80
CA TYR A 275 0.72 -28.57 -19.56
C TYR A 275 1.68 -29.32 -18.63
N LEU A 276 1.28 -30.45 -18.05
CA LEU A 276 2.17 -31.28 -17.24
C LEU A 276 3.30 -31.85 -18.12
N ASN A 277 4.47 -32.01 -17.51
CA ASN A 277 5.66 -32.57 -18.15
C ASN A 277 6.41 -33.44 -17.13
N ASN A 278 6.08 -34.73 -17.09
CA ASN A 278 6.57 -35.68 -16.08
C ASN A 278 6.34 -35.22 -14.63
N SER A 279 5.27 -34.44 -14.41
CA SER A 279 4.98 -33.76 -13.15
C SER A 279 4.43 -34.71 -12.09
N HIS A 280 4.59 -34.35 -10.81
CA HIS A 280 3.96 -35.05 -9.68
C HIS A 280 2.58 -34.47 -9.42
N LEU A 281 1.55 -35.32 -9.48
CA LEU A 281 0.18 -34.95 -9.18
C LEU A 281 -0.21 -35.39 -7.76
N ILE A 282 -0.83 -34.49 -6.99
CA ILE A 282 -1.31 -34.79 -5.64
C ILE A 282 -2.77 -34.37 -5.54
N PHE A 283 -3.65 -35.29 -5.14
CA PHE A 283 -5.05 -34.98 -4.83
C PHE A 283 -5.27 -35.04 -3.32
N ASP A 284 -5.80 -33.96 -2.75
CA ASP A 284 -6.28 -33.93 -1.39
C ASP A 284 -7.79 -34.25 -1.34
N GLU A 285 -8.17 -35.33 -0.65
CA GLU A 285 -9.56 -35.76 -0.48
C GLU A 285 -10.32 -35.86 -1.82
N PRO A 286 -10.00 -36.84 -2.70
CA PRO A 286 -10.53 -36.93 -4.06
C PRO A 286 -12.07 -37.04 -4.11
N SER A 287 -12.69 -37.65 -3.11
CA SER A 287 -14.14 -37.74 -2.98
C SER A 287 -14.79 -36.36 -2.76
N ARG A 288 -14.15 -35.50 -1.95
CA ARG A 288 -14.58 -34.09 -1.79
C ARG A 288 -14.34 -33.28 -3.06
N CYS A 289 -13.23 -33.50 -3.76
CA CYS A 289 -12.97 -32.88 -5.05
C CYS A 289 -14.09 -33.20 -6.08
N LYS A 290 -14.52 -34.47 -6.16
CA LYS A 290 -15.64 -34.90 -7.01
C LYS A 290 -16.97 -34.21 -6.62
N GLU A 291 -17.23 -34.03 -5.33
CA GLU A 291 -18.43 -33.35 -4.83
C GLU A 291 -18.42 -31.85 -5.16
N GLN A 292 -17.28 -31.17 -4.98
CA GLN A 292 -17.16 -29.74 -5.27
C GLN A 292 -17.34 -29.43 -6.76
N LEU A 293 -16.81 -30.25 -7.66
CA LEU A 293 -17.10 -30.14 -9.10
C LEU A 293 -18.59 -30.31 -9.41
N LYS A 294 -19.25 -31.30 -8.80
CA LYS A 294 -20.69 -31.50 -8.97
C LYS A 294 -21.49 -30.29 -8.48
N LYS A 295 -21.06 -29.68 -7.38
CA LYS A 295 -21.66 -28.46 -6.83
C LYS A 295 -21.48 -27.29 -7.81
N TYR A 296 -20.26 -27.08 -8.31
CA TYR A 296 -19.94 -26.04 -9.30
C TYR A 296 -20.79 -26.12 -10.58
N PHE A 297 -21.06 -27.32 -11.10
CA PHE A 297 -21.95 -27.51 -12.25
C PHE A 297 -23.44 -27.37 -11.95
N LYS A 298 -23.84 -27.50 -10.68
CA LYS A 298 -25.22 -27.25 -10.23
C LYS A 298 -25.48 -25.76 -10.02
N GLU A 299 -24.47 -25.01 -9.60
CA GLU A 299 -24.55 -23.57 -9.36
C GLU A 299 -24.85 -22.81 -10.65
N GLU A 300 -24.14 -23.07 -11.77
CA GLU A 300 -24.44 -22.45 -13.07
C GLU A 300 -24.50 -23.49 -14.19
N LYS A 301 -25.54 -23.46 -15.04
CA LYS A 301 -25.64 -24.38 -16.20
C LYS A 301 -24.52 -24.16 -17.23
N GLU A 302 -24.10 -22.90 -17.41
CA GLU A 302 -23.00 -22.52 -18.31
C GLU A 302 -21.64 -23.05 -17.87
N ASN A 303 -21.47 -23.40 -16.58
CA ASN A 303 -20.19 -23.93 -16.09
C ASN A 303 -19.80 -25.23 -16.79
N LYS A 304 -20.77 -25.99 -17.30
CA LYS A 304 -20.52 -27.20 -18.11
C LYS A 304 -19.80 -26.91 -19.42
N GLU A 305 -19.97 -25.71 -19.98
CA GLU A 305 -19.25 -25.28 -21.17
C GLU A 305 -17.84 -24.81 -20.83
N LYS A 306 -17.64 -24.33 -19.59
CA LYS A 306 -16.42 -23.67 -19.11
C LYS A 306 -15.43 -24.61 -18.42
N ALA A 307 -15.82 -25.80 -17.97
CA ALA A 307 -14.96 -26.73 -17.24
C ALA A 307 -15.26 -28.20 -17.58
N PHE A 308 -14.27 -29.06 -17.38
CA PHE A 308 -14.38 -30.52 -17.55
C PHE A 308 -14.95 -31.21 -16.31
N ASP A 309 -15.63 -32.34 -16.53
CA ASP A 309 -16.18 -33.16 -15.47
C ASP A 309 -15.12 -34.10 -14.84
N TRP A 310 -15.52 -34.83 -13.80
CA TRP A 310 -14.64 -35.78 -13.14
C TRP A 310 -14.22 -36.95 -14.05
N ASN A 311 -14.99 -37.29 -15.09
CA ASN A 311 -14.64 -38.37 -16.00
C ASN A 311 -13.40 -38.01 -16.83
N TYR A 312 -13.19 -36.73 -17.12
CA TYR A 312 -11.98 -36.26 -17.77
C TYR A 312 -10.72 -36.54 -16.93
N VAL A 313 -10.78 -36.37 -15.60
CA VAL A 313 -9.69 -36.74 -14.67
C VAL A 313 -9.37 -38.24 -14.77
N ILE A 314 -10.40 -39.08 -14.78
CA ILE A 314 -10.26 -40.53 -14.90
C ILE A 314 -9.56 -40.90 -16.22
N ASN A 315 -9.98 -40.29 -17.33
CA ASN A 315 -9.40 -40.56 -18.65
C ASN A 315 -7.91 -40.22 -18.71
N ILE A 316 -7.51 -39.08 -18.15
CA ILE A 316 -6.10 -38.65 -18.12
C ILE A 316 -5.26 -39.58 -17.26
N LEU A 317 -5.73 -39.92 -16.07
CA LEU A 317 -5.02 -40.82 -15.16
C LEU A 317 -4.87 -42.24 -15.74
N ASN A 318 -5.86 -42.71 -16.51
CA ASN A 318 -5.79 -44.00 -17.19
C ASN A 318 -4.82 -43.99 -18.37
N LYS A 319 -4.72 -42.88 -19.12
CA LYS A 319 -3.73 -42.71 -20.20
C LYS A 319 -2.29 -42.62 -19.67
N LYS A 320 -2.08 -42.11 -18.46
CA LYS A 320 -0.77 -41.95 -17.79
C LYS A 320 0.26 -41.11 -18.58
N GLU A 321 -0.17 -40.36 -19.59
CA GLU A 321 0.66 -39.47 -20.40
C GLU A 321 1.07 -38.25 -19.59
N ASN A 322 2.35 -37.84 -19.70
CA ASN A 322 2.93 -36.63 -19.07
C ASN A 322 2.85 -36.55 -17.53
N ILE A 323 2.34 -37.58 -16.85
CA ILE A 323 2.33 -37.69 -15.38
C ILE A 323 3.53 -38.54 -14.95
N GLY A 324 4.34 -38.02 -14.05
CA GLY A 324 5.45 -38.75 -13.43
C GLY A 324 4.94 -39.69 -12.34
N LYS A 325 4.33 -39.15 -11.29
CA LYS A 325 3.68 -39.88 -10.20
C LYS A 325 2.34 -39.22 -9.85
N CYS A 326 1.39 -39.99 -9.34
CA CYS A 326 0.12 -39.51 -8.82
C CYS A 326 -0.11 -40.02 -7.40
N THR A 327 -0.41 -39.14 -6.46
CA THR A 327 -0.65 -39.45 -5.05
C THR A 327 -2.03 -38.98 -4.62
N PHE A 328 -2.82 -39.88 -4.05
CA PHE A 328 -4.09 -39.54 -3.41
C PHE A 328 -3.93 -39.52 -1.90
N PHE A 329 -4.18 -38.39 -1.26
CA PHE A 329 -4.37 -38.30 0.19
C PHE A 329 -5.86 -38.46 0.53
N SER A 330 -6.15 -39.34 1.48
CA SER A 330 -7.50 -39.56 1.98
C SER A 330 -7.45 -39.93 3.45
N LEU A 331 -8.32 -39.38 4.30
CA LEU A 331 -8.33 -39.77 5.71
C LEU A 331 -8.61 -41.26 5.90
N LEU A 332 -9.56 -41.79 5.13
CA LEU A 332 -9.96 -43.21 5.16
C LEU A 332 -9.53 -43.92 3.88
N LYS A 333 -9.20 -45.20 3.97
CA LYS A 333 -8.90 -46.02 2.80
C LYS A 333 -10.17 -46.13 1.94
N GLN A 334 -10.15 -45.53 0.75
CA GLN A 334 -11.29 -45.51 -0.17
C GLN A 334 -10.91 -46.10 -1.53
N LYS A 335 -11.87 -46.71 -2.23
CA LYS A 335 -11.72 -47.03 -3.65
C LYS A 335 -12.16 -45.82 -4.46
N ILE A 336 -11.36 -45.41 -5.44
CA ILE A 336 -11.73 -44.34 -6.36
C ILE A 336 -12.29 -45.01 -7.63
N GLU A 337 -13.58 -44.83 -7.88
CA GLU A 337 -14.25 -45.39 -9.05
C GLU A 337 -13.52 -45.00 -10.35
N GLY A 338 -13.18 -45.99 -11.18
CA GLY A 338 -12.54 -45.79 -12.47
C GLY A 338 -11.02 -45.64 -12.46
N ILE A 339 -10.36 -45.68 -11.28
CA ILE A 339 -8.90 -45.53 -11.15
C ILE A 339 -8.32 -46.74 -10.40
N GLU A 340 -7.35 -47.41 -11.03
CA GLU A 340 -6.62 -48.53 -10.43
C GLU A 340 -5.44 -48.02 -9.58
N ILE A 341 -5.54 -48.17 -8.26
CA ILE A 341 -4.49 -47.82 -7.32
C ILE A 341 -3.43 -48.93 -7.30
N GLN A 342 -2.20 -48.60 -7.67
CA GLN A 342 -1.11 -49.57 -7.80
C GLN A 342 -0.41 -49.86 -6.46
N SER A 343 -0.29 -48.84 -5.61
CA SER A 343 0.21 -49.02 -4.24
C SER A 343 -0.64 -48.22 -3.24
N SER A 344 -0.89 -48.80 -2.07
CA SER A 344 -1.60 -48.13 -0.98
C SER A 344 -0.80 -48.25 0.31
N PHE A 345 -0.63 -47.13 1.00
CA PHE A 345 0.08 -47.03 2.27
C PHE A 345 -0.81 -46.34 3.31
N ASN A 346 -0.75 -46.79 4.57
CA ASN A 346 -1.49 -46.19 5.67
C ASN A 346 -0.52 -45.49 6.62
N TRP A 347 -0.62 -44.17 6.69
CA TRP A 347 0.15 -43.31 7.58
C TRP A 347 -0.38 -43.44 9.01
N ASP A 348 0.54 -43.61 9.96
CA ASP A 348 0.25 -43.84 11.37
C ASP A 348 0.25 -42.56 12.22
N GLY A 349 0.50 -41.40 11.60
CA GLY A 349 0.53 -40.13 12.32
C GLY A 349 -0.85 -39.65 12.77
N GLN A 350 -0.87 -39.03 13.94
CA GLN A 350 -2.08 -38.52 14.59
C GLN A 350 -1.98 -37.00 14.78
N THR A 351 -3.12 -36.33 14.88
CA THR A 351 -3.17 -34.91 15.21
C THR A 351 -2.95 -34.73 16.71
N VAL A 352 -2.17 -33.73 17.11
CA VAL A 352 -2.00 -33.42 18.53
C VAL A 352 -3.26 -32.82 19.15
N THR A 353 -3.40 -32.98 20.46
CA THR A 353 -4.45 -32.32 21.25
C THR A 353 -4.29 -30.80 21.18
N ASN A 354 -5.40 -30.07 21.00
CA ASN A 354 -5.41 -28.63 21.13
C ASN A 354 -5.72 -28.25 22.58
N TYR A 355 -4.75 -27.64 23.26
CA TYR A 355 -4.81 -27.32 24.69
C TYR A 355 -5.52 -26.00 25.00
N GLN A 356 -5.76 -25.13 24.00
CA GLN A 356 -6.51 -23.86 24.17
C GLN A 356 -6.08 -23.03 25.41
N ARG A 357 -4.77 -22.84 25.63
CA ARG A 357 -4.15 -22.18 26.81
C ARG A 357 -4.26 -22.93 28.15
N GLN A 358 -4.67 -24.19 28.17
CA GLN A 358 -4.59 -25.05 29.36
C GLN A 358 -3.15 -25.52 29.58
N ILE A 359 -2.28 -24.57 29.97
CA ILE A 359 -0.82 -24.76 30.08
C ILE A 359 -0.46 -25.91 31.02
N GLN A 360 -1.17 -26.09 32.13
CA GLN A 360 -0.89 -27.16 33.09
C GLN A 360 -1.04 -28.54 32.45
N ILE A 361 -2.12 -28.77 31.70
CA ILE A 361 -2.39 -30.04 31.02
C ILE A 361 -1.33 -30.29 29.94
N PHE A 362 -0.99 -29.25 29.16
CA PHE A 362 0.08 -29.33 28.17
C PHE A 362 1.43 -29.73 28.80
N ILE A 363 1.80 -29.14 29.94
CA ILE A 363 3.06 -29.43 30.63
C ILE A 363 3.09 -30.85 31.20
N GLU A 364 1.97 -31.33 31.75
CA GLU A 364 1.85 -32.72 32.22
C GLU A 364 2.06 -33.72 31.08
N ASP A 365 1.42 -33.50 29.93
CA ASP A 365 1.56 -34.38 28.77
C ASP A 365 2.94 -34.27 28.12
N LEU A 366 3.52 -33.06 28.08
CA LEU A 366 4.90 -32.83 27.65
C LEU A 366 5.90 -33.63 28.51
N ARG A 367 5.74 -33.62 29.85
CA ARG A 367 6.60 -34.41 30.75
C ARG A 367 6.51 -35.91 30.48
N LYS A 368 5.30 -36.46 30.29
CA LYS A 368 5.11 -37.87 29.93
C LYS A 368 5.80 -38.24 28.62
N LEU A 369 5.77 -37.34 27.63
CA LEU A 369 6.45 -37.54 26.34
C LEU A 369 7.98 -37.55 26.51
N LEU A 370 8.52 -36.62 27.31
CA LEU A 370 9.96 -36.55 27.60
C LEU A 370 10.45 -37.78 28.38
N GLU A 371 9.68 -38.26 29.37
CA GLU A 371 9.99 -39.50 30.11
C GLU A 371 10.04 -40.74 29.20
N ARG A 372 9.16 -40.80 28.20
CA ARG A 372 9.14 -41.85 27.17
C ARG A 372 10.24 -41.67 26.11
N LYS A 373 11.12 -40.68 26.25
CA LYS A 373 12.19 -40.32 25.32
C LYS A 373 11.71 -39.97 23.91
N TRP A 374 10.55 -39.31 23.81
CA TRP A 374 10.07 -38.78 22.53
C TRP A 374 10.89 -37.56 22.11
N SER A 375 11.06 -37.38 20.80
CA SER A 375 11.60 -36.14 20.24
C SER A 375 10.46 -35.11 20.15
N VAL A 376 10.55 -34.03 20.94
CA VAL A 376 9.52 -33.00 21.00
C VAL A 376 9.99 -31.73 20.32
N ILE A 377 9.24 -31.26 19.32
CA ILE A 377 9.51 -30.01 18.62
C ILE A 377 8.39 -29.03 18.88
N VAL A 378 8.73 -27.79 19.21
CA VAL A 378 7.76 -26.71 19.43
C VAL A 378 8.09 -25.57 18.48
N LEU A 379 7.09 -25.18 17.68
CA LEU A 379 7.22 -24.15 16.65
C LEU A 379 6.63 -22.82 17.12
N ALA A 380 7.48 -21.80 17.20
CA ALA A 380 7.09 -20.44 17.53
C ALA A 380 6.95 -19.57 16.25
N PRO A 381 5.80 -18.92 16.01
CA PRO A 381 5.58 -18.05 14.85
C PRO A 381 6.30 -16.70 14.94
N SER A 382 6.71 -16.27 16.13
CA SER A 382 7.30 -14.94 16.36
C SER A 382 8.27 -14.93 17.52
N ILE A 383 9.12 -13.90 17.59
CA ILE A 383 10.05 -13.65 18.70
C ILE A 383 9.31 -13.56 20.03
N SER A 384 8.14 -12.91 20.06
CA SER A 384 7.37 -12.72 21.30
C SER A 384 6.93 -14.08 21.85
N ILE A 385 6.33 -14.90 21.00
CA ILE A 385 5.85 -16.24 21.37
C ILE A 385 7.01 -17.18 21.68
N TYR A 386 8.15 -17.04 20.99
CA TYR A 386 9.36 -17.79 21.31
C TYR A 386 9.82 -17.50 22.74
N LYS A 387 9.88 -16.22 23.13
CA LYS A 387 10.25 -15.80 24.48
C LYS A 387 9.21 -16.23 25.52
N GLU A 388 7.93 -16.16 25.20
CA GLU A 388 6.84 -16.62 26.07
C GLU A 388 6.95 -18.13 26.34
N LEU A 389 7.16 -18.95 25.31
CA LEU A 389 7.39 -20.39 25.45
C LEU A 389 8.69 -20.70 26.20
N GLN A 390 9.76 -19.93 25.96
CA GLN A 390 11.02 -20.07 26.67
C GLN A 390 10.87 -19.81 28.16
N ASN A 391 10.17 -18.74 28.53
CA ASN A 391 9.88 -18.42 29.94
C ASN A 391 8.99 -19.49 30.56
N LEU A 392 7.93 -19.91 29.87
CA LEU A 392 7.03 -20.97 30.31
C LEU A 392 7.78 -22.28 30.57
N PHE A 393 8.67 -22.72 29.67
CA PHE A 393 9.48 -23.92 29.91
C PHE A 393 10.45 -23.74 31.07
N SER A 394 11.05 -22.57 31.24
CA SER A 394 11.92 -22.25 32.39
C SER A 394 11.16 -22.33 33.71
N ASP A 395 9.96 -21.76 33.78
CA ASP A 395 9.12 -21.72 34.99
C ASP A 395 8.73 -23.13 35.46
N PHE A 396 8.53 -24.06 34.51
CA PHE A 396 8.18 -25.45 34.79
C PHE A 396 9.40 -26.40 34.83
N GLY A 397 10.64 -25.88 34.73
CA GLY A 397 11.88 -26.65 34.82
C GLY A 397 12.17 -27.57 33.63
N ILE A 398 11.72 -27.21 32.43
CA ILE A 398 11.90 -27.97 31.19
C ILE A 398 13.10 -27.42 30.41
N ASN A 399 14.08 -28.28 30.12
CA ASN A 399 15.27 -27.89 29.35
C ASN A 399 14.99 -27.83 27.85
N ILE A 400 15.48 -26.77 27.21
CA ILE A 400 15.41 -26.56 25.76
C ILE A 400 16.77 -26.93 25.14
N SER A 401 16.74 -27.78 24.11
CA SER A 401 17.92 -28.19 23.34
C SER A 401 18.12 -27.31 22.11
N LYS A 402 19.38 -27.20 21.67
CA LYS A 402 19.74 -26.53 20.40
C LYS A 402 19.63 -27.44 19.18
N GLU A 403 19.49 -28.74 19.39
CA GLU A 403 19.38 -29.75 18.33
C GLU A 403 18.22 -30.70 18.63
N ILE A 404 17.72 -31.39 17.61
CA ILE A 404 16.65 -32.38 17.77
C ILE A 404 17.22 -33.64 18.42
N LYS A 405 16.86 -33.91 19.68
CA LYS A 405 17.29 -35.08 20.47
C LYS A 405 16.11 -35.77 21.14
N ASN A 406 16.24 -37.08 21.35
CA ASN A 406 15.23 -37.87 22.08
C ASN A 406 15.20 -37.46 23.56
N GLY A 407 14.00 -37.16 24.08
CA GLY A 407 13.81 -36.80 25.49
C GLY A 407 14.11 -35.33 25.83
N GLU A 408 14.33 -34.48 24.83
CA GLU A 408 14.53 -33.03 25.00
C GLU A 408 13.52 -32.24 24.15
N VAL A 409 13.26 -30.99 24.54
CA VAL A 409 12.41 -30.07 23.76
C VAL A 409 13.28 -29.23 22.84
N TYR A 410 13.02 -29.31 21.54
CA TYR A 410 13.62 -28.42 20.54
C TYR A 410 12.63 -27.29 20.21
N LEU A 411 12.93 -26.08 20.71
CA LEU A 411 12.13 -24.88 20.44
C LEU A 411 12.77 -24.12 19.25
N THR A 412 12.01 -23.91 18.20
CA THR A 412 12.49 -23.23 16.99
C THR A 412 11.43 -22.34 16.37
N ASN A 413 11.82 -21.53 15.40
CA ASN A 413 10.92 -20.66 14.67
C ASN A 413 10.25 -21.43 13.55
N GLY A 414 8.94 -21.29 13.40
CA GLY A 414 8.23 -22.03 12.38
C GLY A 414 6.72 -21.93 12.50
N THR A 415 6.03 -22.29 11.41
CA THR A 415 4.57 -22.28 11.40
C THR A 415 4.01 -23.38 10.54
N ILE A 416 3.16 -24.21 11.13
CA ILE A 416 2.40 -25.27 10.46
C ILE A 416 0.91 -25.12 10.80
N SER A 417 0.03 -25.69 9.98
CA SER A 417 -1.43 -25.59 10.08
C SER A 417 -1.97 -26.22 11.36
N GLY A 418 -1.31 -27.27 11.83
CA GLY A 418 -1.55 -27.92 13.11
C GLY A 418 -0.43 -28.92 13.41
N GLY A 419 -0.17 -29.13 14.70
CA GLY A 419 0.79 -30.11 15.16
C GLY A 419 0.37 -31.54 14.86
N PHE A 420 1.35 -32.45 14.87
CA PHE A 420 1.10 -33.87 14.69
C PHE A 420 2.14 -34.71 15.43
N GLU A 421 1.75 -35.92 15.75
CA GLU A 421 2.61 -36.93 16.34
C GLU A 421 2.71 -38.17 15.43
N VAL A 422 3.84 -38.85 15.47
CA VAL A 422 4.11 -40.06 14.67
C VAL A 422 4.60 -41.14 15.64
N PRO A 423 3.67 -41.93 16.22
CA PRO A 423 4.00 -42.89 17.27
C PRO A 423 5.08 -43.90 16.88
N SER A 424 5.10 -44.38 15.63
CA SER A 424 6.14 -45.32 15.15
C SER A 424 7.57 -44.77 15.22
N SER A 425 7.74 -43.43 15.27
CA SER A 425 9.04 -42.76 15.31
C SER A 425 9.33 -42.05 16.64
N SER A 426 8.45 -42.18 17.63
CA SER A 426 8.48 -41.46 18.93
C SER A 426 8.72 -39.96 18.74
N PHE A 427 7.91 -39.35 17.89
CA PHE A 427 8.11 -37.97 17.42
C PHE A 427 6.82 -37.17 17.52
N VAL A 428 6.94 -35.90 17.94
CA VAL A 428 5.82 -34.96 18.00
C VAL A 428 6.25 -33.54 17.67
N VAL A 429 5.41 -32.84 16.90
CA VAL A 429 5.55 -31.40 16.62
C VAL A 429 4.32 -30.69 17.15
N PHE A 430 4.54 -29.71 18.03
CA PHE A 430 3.52 -28.76 18.47
C PHE A 430 3.69 -27.45 17.72
N SER A 431 2.59 -26.91 17.22
CA SER A 431 2.52 -25.50 16.84
C SER A 431 2.14 -24.67 18.05
N ALA A 432 2.54 -23.39 18.09
CA ALA A 432 2.02 -22.45 19.08
C ALA A 432 0.47 -22.39 19.08
N GLY A 433 -0.16 -22.67 17.94
CA GLY A 433 -1.61 -22.75 17.80
C GLY A 433 -2.26 -23.89 18.60
N ASP A 434 -1.53 -24.98 18.82
CA ASP A 434 -2.00 -26.13 19.61
C ASP A 434 -1.89 -25.86 21.10
N ILE A 435 -0.90 -25.07 21.53
CA ILE A 435 -0.64 -24.74 22.95
C ILE A 435 -1.58 -23.63 23.43
N PHE A 436 -1.61 -22.52 22.68
CA PHE A 436 -2.26 -21.28 23.12
C PHE A 436 -3.57 -20.96 22.38
N GLY A 437 -3.98 -21.80 21.43
CA GLY A 437 -5.09 -21.52 20.52
C GLY A 437 -4.68 -20.67 19.31
N LYS A 438 -5.62 -20.34 18.42
CA LYS A 438 -5.34 -19.67 17.12
C LYS A 438 -4.55 -18.36 17.29
N HIS A 439 -3.23 -18.44 17.11
CA HIS A 439 -2.36 -17.28 16.97
C HIS A 439 -2.33 -16.79 15.52
N LYS A 440 -2.22 -15.48 15.37
CA LYS A 440 -2.00 -14.83 14.10
C LYS A 440 -0.56 -14.83 13.66
N LYS A 441 -0.34 -14.96 12.35
CA LYS A 441 0.98 -14.79 11.74
C LYS A 441 1.23 -13.37 11.29
N LYS A 442 2.42 -12.81 11.57
CA LYS A 442 2.98 -11.68 10.81
C LYS A 442 3.68 -12.21 9.56
N ARG A 443 3.37 -11.68 8.37
CA ARG A 443 4.23 -11.81 7.17
C ARG A 443 4.90 -10.46 6.94
N PHE A 444 6.23 -10.42 7.03
CA PHE A 444 7.01 -9.33 6.47
C PHE A 444 7.26 -9.64 4.99
N ALA A 445 6.58 -8.94 4.09
CA ALA A 445 7.15 -8.68 2.78
C ALA A 445 8.08 -7.48 2.94
N LYS A 446 9.37 -7.61 2.59
CA LYS A 446 10.25 -6.46 2.44
C LYS A 446 9.74 -5.66 1.23
N PHE A 447 8.94 -4.64 1.49
CA PHE A 447 8.73 -3.57 0.53
C PHE A 447 9.67 -2.42 0.87
N SER A 448 10.37 -1.94 -0.15
CA SER A 448 11.06 -0.66 -0.09
C SER A 448 10.02 0.42 0.22
N GLN A 449 10.33 1.32 1.16
CA GLN A 449 9.53 2.51 1.39
C GLN A 449 9.43 3.26 0.05
N GLY A 450 8.25 3.21 -0.57
CA GLY A 450 7.95 3.96 -1.78
C GLY A 450 8.18 5.44 -1.50
N LYS A 451 9.25 5.99 -2.10
CA LYS A 451 9.52 7.42 -2.12
C LYS A 451 8.27 8.16 -2.61
N GLN A 452 8.01 9.31 -2.00
CA GLN A 452 6.86 10.18 -2.21
C GLN A 452 6.47 10.31 -3.70
N VAL A 453 5.15 10.23 -3.93
CA VAL A 453 4.46 10.28 -5.23
C VAL A 453 4.99 11.41 -6.11
N ARG A 454 5.48 11.06 -7.31
CA ARG A 454 5.94 11.98 -8.36
C ARG A 454 4.72 12.71 -8.96
N TYR A 455 4.47 13.96 -8.54
CA TYR A 455 3.31 14.76 -8.99
C TYR A 455 3.55 15.65 -10.22
N PHE A 456 4.72 15.54 -10.87
CA PHE A 456 5.15 16.52 -11.88
C PHE A 456 5.23 15.98 -13.33
N SER A 457 4.82 14.74 -13.58
CA SER A 457 4.98 14.06 -14.89
C SER A 457 3.84 14.24 -15.89
N ASP A 458 2.75 14.95 -15.55
CA ASP A 458 1.51 15.02 -16.35
C ASP A 458 1.28 16.40 -17.04
N LEU A 459 2.33 17.08 -17.53
CA LEU A 459 2.17 18.33 -18.28
C LEU A 459 1.96 18.02 -19.77
N LYS A 460 0.79 18.33 -20.32
CA LYS A 460 0.51 18.17 -21.75
C LYS A 460 0.56 19.51 -22.47
N VAL A 461 0.97 19.49 -23.74
CA VAL A 461 0.91 20.69 -24.60
C VAL A 461 -0.51 21.25 -24.59
N GLY A 462 -0.63 22.53 -24.27
CA GLY A 462 -1.90 23.23 -24.11
C GLY A 462 -2.38 23.40 -22.66
N ASP A 463 -1.76 22.73 -21.69
CA ASP A 463 -2.05 22.93 -20.27
C ASP A 463 -1.72 24.36 -19.82
N TYR A 464 -2.48 24.88 -18.86
CA TYR A 464 -2.18 26.16 -18.21
C TYR A 464 -1.13 25.96 -17.12
N VAL A 465 -0.18 26.88 -17.05
CA VAL A 465 0.96 26.86 -16.11
C VAL A 465 1.13 28.22 -15.45
N VAL A 466 1.59 28.22 -14.21
CA VAL A 466 1.93 29.41 -13.44
C VAL A 466 3.45 29.52 -13.34
N GLN A 467 4.02 30.58 -13.91
CA GLN A 467 5.42 30.93 -13.70
C GLN A 467 5.50 31.99 -12.60
N ARG A 468 6.34 31.77 -11.58
CA ARG A 468 6.37 32.61 -10.36
C ARG A 468 6.50 34.12 -10.60
N SER A 469 7.18 34.55 -11.67
CA SER A 469 7.45 35.97 -11.97
C SER A 469 6.47 36.60 -12.97
N HIS A 470 5.94 35.83 -13.92
CA HIS A 470 5.18 36.34 -15.06
C HIS A 470 3.69 35.96 -15.02
N GLY A 471 3.31 34.99 -14.18
CA GLY A 471 1.91 34.61 -13.96
C GLY A 471 1.43 33.42 -14.78
N ILE A 472 0.13 33.40 -15.09
CA ILE A 472 -0.54 32.32 -15.79
C ILE A 472 -0.29 32.42 -17.29
N GLY A 473 0.30 31.36 -17.85
CA GLY A 473 0.55 31.15 -19.27
C GLY A 473 0.05 29.78 -19.74
N LYS A 474 0.16 29.52 -21.04
CA LYS A 474 -0.17 28.25 -21.69
C LYS A 474 1.11 27.54 -22.12
N TYR A 475 1.30 26.28 -21.71
CA TYR A 475 2.47 25.49 -22.05
C TYR A 475 2.41 25.06 -23.52
N ILE A 476 3.45 25.38 -24.31
CA ILE A 476 3.55 25.02 -25.74
C ILE A 476 4.41 23.76 -25.94
N GLY A 477 5.36 23.48 -25.05
CA GLY A 477 6.30 22.36 -25.18
C GLY A 477 7.74 22.75 -24.83
N VAL A 478 8.65 21.81 -25.07
CA VAL A 478 10.10 22.03 -24.96
C VAL A 478 10.66 22.33 -26.35
N ASN A 479 11.35 23.46 -26.50
CA ASN A 479 12.01 23.84 -27.74
C ASN A 479 13.52 23.97 -27.50
N THR A 480 14.31 23.31 -28.34
CA THR A 480 15.74 23.56 -28.42
C THR A 480 15.95 24.81 -29.27
N ILE A 481 16.55 25.84 -28.68
CA ILE A 481 16.82 27.14 -29.33
C ILE A 481 18.32 27.30 -29.44
N GLU A 482 18.77 27.76 -30.61
CA GLU A 482 20.16 28.14 -30.84
C GLU A 482 20.35 29.62 -30.51
N ILE A 483 21.22 29.93 -29.55
CA ILE A 483 21.62 31.29 -29.19
C ILE A 483 23.14 31.36 -29.22
N ASP A 484 23.71 32.29 -29.98
CA ASP A 484 25.17 32.46 -30.16
C ASP A 484 25.89 31.16 -30.59
N GLY A 485 25.25 30.33 -31.42
CA GLY A 485 25.80 29.05 -31.91
C GLY A 485 25.73 27.89 -30.91
N ILE A 486 24.96 28.03 -29.82
CA ILE A 486 24.84 27.02 -28.76
C ILE A 486 23.38 26.58 -28.64
N HIS A 487 23.17 25.27 -28.73
CA HIS A 487 21.88 24.64 -28.53
C HIS A 487 21.55 24.52 -27.03
N ARG A 488 20.37 25.03 -26.64
CA ARG A 488 19.83 24.87 -25.28
C ARG A 488 18.34 24.59 -25.32
N ASP A 489 17.89 23.75 -24.39
CA ASP A 489 16.46 23.46 -24.23
C ASP A 489 15.78 24.53 -23.38
N TYR A 490 14.63 25.01 -23.87
CA TYR A 490 13.78 25.97 -23.17
C TYR A 490 12.35 25.45 -23.10
N VAL A 491 11.71 25.67 -21.95
CA VAL A 491 10.26 25.50 -21.81
C VAL A 491 9.57 26.71 -22.41
N THR A 492 8.75 26.50 -23.42
CA THR A 492 8.02 27.60 -24.09
C THR A 492 6.64 27.78 -23.48
N ILE A 493 6.34 29.01 -23.04
CA ILE A 493 5.07 29.39 -22.42
C ILE A 493 4.48 30.58 -23.16
N GLN A 494 3.24 30.46 -23.60
CA GLN A 494 2.47 31.53 -24.25
C GLN A 494 1.70 32.35 -23.22
N TYR A 495 1.79 33.66 -23.33
CA TYR A 495 1.06 34.65 -22.54
C TYR A 495 0.01 35.37 -23.41
N ALA A 496 -0.76 36.27 -22.80
CA ALA A 496 -1.78 37.01 -23.52
C ALA A 496 -1.17 37.89 -24.63
N GLY A 497 -1.77 37.86 -25.83
CA GLY A 497 -1.27 38.61 -26.99
C GLY A 497 -0.18 37.88 -27.80
N ASP A 498 -0.08 36.56 -27.66
CA ASP A 498 0.90 35.69 -28.33
C ASP A 498 2.37 35.91 -27.92
N ASP A 499 2.60 36.67 -26.86
CA ASP A 499 3.91 36.80 -26.21
C ASP A 499 4.42 35.42 -25.75
N LYS A 500 5.65 35.06 -26.10
CA LYS A 500 6.27 33.78 -25.70
C LYS A 500 7.41 34.02 -24.71
N LEU A 501 7.35 33.32 -23.58
CA LEU A 501 8.46 33.20 -22.63
C LEU A 501 9.21 31.89 -22.89
N TYR A 502 10.51 31.99 -23.12
CA TYR A 502 11.42 30.87 -23.17
C TYR A 502 12.09 30.73 -21.80
N LEU A 503 11.61 29.79 -20.99
CA LEU A 503 12.10 29.54 -19.65
C LEU A 503 13.28 28.54 -19.69
N PRO A 504 14.48 28.90 -19.23
CA PRO A 504 15.60 27.97 -19.14
C PRO A 504 15.29 26.77 -18.24
N MET A 505 15.80 25.59 -18.58
CA MET A 505 15.55 24.36 -17.82
C MET A 505 16.04 24.44 -16.37
N GLU A 506 17.06 25.24 -16.06
CA GLU A 506 17.54 25.44 -14.69
C GLU A 506 16.49 26.13 -13.80
N LYS A 507 15.56 26.88 -14.42
CA LYS A 507 14.47 27.58 -13.75
C LYS A 507 13.14 26.81 -13.80
N ILE A 508 13.14 25.54 -14.20
CA ILE A 508 11.93 24.70 -14.28
C ILE A 508 11.15 24.64 -12.96
N ARG A 509 11.84 24.72 -11.81
CA ARG A 509 11.23 24.78 -10.47
C ARG A 509 10.37 26.02 -10.20
N THR A 510 10.46 27.03 -11.06
CA THR A 510 9.60 28.22 -10.99
C THR A 510 8.29 28.05 -11.73
N LEU A 511 8.12 26.93 -12.43
CA LEU A 511 6.92 26.58 -13.18
C LEU A 511 6.07 25.61 -12.37
N GLU A 512 4.78 25.90 -12.24
CA GLU A 512 3.82 25.08 -11.52
C GLU A 512 2.59 24.85 -12.44
N LYS A 513 1.98 23.67 -12.45
CA LYS A 513 0.75 23.43 -13.21
C LYS A 513 -0.40 24.26 -12.62
N TYR A 514 -1.15 24.99 -13.45
CA TYR A 514 -2.31 25.75 -12.99
C TYR A 514 -3.49 24.81 -12.76
N ILE A 515 -4.03 24.85 -11.55
CA ILE A 515 -5.24 24.14 -11.16
C ILE A 515 -6.28 25.19 -10.76
N GLY A 516 -7.30 25.36 -11.60
CA GLY A 516 -8.35 26.35 -11.46
C GLY A 516 -9.73 25.74 -11.17
N PRO A 517 -10.73 26.56 -10.81
CA PRO A 517 -12.12 26.15 -10.66
C PRO A 517 -12.75 25.69 -11.98
N GLU A 518 -13.60 24.66 -11.89
CA GLU A 518 -14.20 23.91 -13.00
C GLU A 518 -14.91 24.81 -14.04
N GLY A 519 -14.71 24.49 -15.33
CA GLY A 519 -15.41 25.13 -16.46
C GLY A 519 -14.99 26.56 -16.81
N LYS A 520 -14.01 27.14 -16.11
CA LYS A 520 -13.50 28.50 -16.38
C LYS A 520 -12.07 28.47 -16.89
N VAL A 521 -11.90 28.94 -18.13
CA VAL A 521 -10.59 29.19 -18.72
C VAL A 521 -9.94 30.39 -18.01
N PRO A 522 -8.73 30.27 -17.45
CA PRO A 522 -8.07 31.40 -16.80
C PRO A 522 -7.70 32.48 -17.83
N ALA A 523 -7.72 33.74 -17.40
CA ALA A 523 -7.19 34.83 -18.20
C ALA A 523 -5.66 34.74 -18.21
N LEU A 524 -5.06 34.64 -19.39
CA LEU A 524 -3.61 34.67 -19.54
C LEU A 524 -3.07 36.04 -19.09
N ASN A 525 -1.96 36.06 -18.38
CA ASN A 525 -1.30 37.31 -17.99
C ASN A 525 -0.47 37.88 -19.15
N LYS A 526 -0.12 39.17 -19.09
CA LYS A 526 0.83 39.80 -20.02
C LYS A 526 2.24 39.74 -19.44
N MET A 527 3.24 39.49 -20.28
CA MET A 527 4.64 39.43 -19.87
C MET A 527 5.11 40.80 -19.34
N GLY A 528 5.77 40.83 -18.17
CA GLY A 528 6.30 42.07 -17.57
C GLY A 528 5.26 43.04 -16.99
N GLY A 529 3.98 42.68 -16.94
CA GLY A 529 2.92 43.55 -16.43
C GLY A 529 2.86 43.62 -14.90
N ILE A 530 2.71 44.84 -14.35
CA ILE A 530 2.48 45.13 -12.91
C ILE A 530 1.21 44.43 -12.36
N GLN A 531 0.32 43.97 -13.25
CA GLN A 531 -0.91 43.26 -12.88
C GLN A 531 -0.64 41.99 -12.05
N TRP A 532 0.36 41.18 -12.43
CA TRP A 532 0.68 39.95 -11.70
C TRP A 532 1.18 40.24 -10.28
N GLU A 533 2.07 41.22 -10.13
CA GLU A 533 2.57 41.63 -8.80
C GLU A 533 1.45 42.17 -7.90
N ARG A 534 0.51 42.95 -8.45
CA ARG A 534 -0.66 43.43 -7.71
C ARG A 534 -1.56 42.28 -7.24
N ILE A 535 -1.84 41.31 -8.13
CA ILE A 535 -2.62 40.11 -7.81
C ILE A 535 -1.93 39.32 -6.69
N ARG A 536 -0.60 39.09 -6.82
CA ARG A 536 0.20 38.36 -5.83
C ARG A 536 0.23 39.06 -4.48
N ASN A 537 0.40 40.39 -4.45
CA ASN A 537 0.40 41.17 -3.21
C ASN A 537 -0.97 41.16 -2.52
N LYS A 538 -2.07 41.25 -3.29
CA LYS A 538 -3.44 41.15 -2.75
C LYS A 538 -3.68 39.80 -2.09
N ALA A 539 -3.29 38.71 -2.75
CA ALA A 539 -3.43 37.38 -2.17
C ALA A 539 -2.50 37.17 -0.98
N LYS A 540 -1.25 37.66 -1.01
CA LYS A 540 -0.33 37.59 0.12
C LYS A 540 -0.91 38.23 1.38
N LYS A 541 -1.62 39.36 1.24
CA LYS A 541 -2.32 40.01 2.36
C LYS A 541 -3.42 39.11 2.94
N SER A 542 -4.28 38.56 2.08
CA SER A 542 -5.33 37.60 2.47
C SER A 542 -4.77 36.34 3.14
N ILE A 543 -3.69 35.79 2.59
CA ILE A 543 -2.98 34.62 3.11
C ILE A 543 -2.40 34.91 4.49
N LYS A 544 -1.82 36.09 4.70
CA LYS A 544 -1.28 36.50 6.00
C LYS A 544 -2.37 36.59 7.06
N GLU A 545 -3.51 37.21 6.74
CA GLU A 545 -4.66 37.28 7.66
C GLU A 545 -5.22 35.89 8.01
N LEU A 546 -5.29 34.99 7.02
CA LEU A 546 -5.67 33.59 7.23
C LEU A 546 -4.66 32.85 8.12
N ALA A 547 -3.36 33.00 7.86
CA ALA A 547 -2.30 32.36 8.61
C ALA A 547 -2.28 32.84 10.08
N GLU A 548 -2.49 34.12 10.33
CA GLU A 548 -2.61 34.69 11.69
C GLU A 548 -3.83 34.13 12.43
N LYS A 549 -5.00 34.04 11.77
CA LYS A 549 -6.20 33.42 12.35
C LYS A 549 -5.99 31.94 12.69
N LEU A 550 -5.35 31.19 11.79
CA LEU A 550 -5.04 29.78 12.00
C LEU A 550 -4.06 29.63 13.18
N LEU A 551 -2.94 30.33 13.16
CA LEU A 551 -1.93 30.24 14.20
C LEU A 551 -2.45 30.67 15.57
N LYS A 552 -3.37 31.64 15.66
CA LYS A 552 -3.97 32.02 16.94
C LYS A 552 -4.68 30.84 17.61
N VAL A 553 -5.48 30.08 16.85
CA VAL A 553 -6.21 28.89 17.36
C VAL A 553 -5.24 27.78 17.80
N TYR A 554 -4.10 27.61 17.12
CA TYR A 554 -3.12 26.56 17.43
C TYR A 554 -2.12 26.97 18.52
N ALA A 555 -1.74 28.24 18.59
CA ALA A 555 -0.85 28.78 19.62
C ALA A 555 -1.52 28.72 21.00
N GLU A 556 -2.82 29.00 21.09
CA GLU A 556 -3.61 28.83 22.32
C GLU A 556 -3.59 27.36 22.80
N ARG A 557 -3.52 26.36 21.90
CA ARG A 557 -3.40 24.94 22.26
C ARG A 557 -1.97 24.51 22.62
N GLN A 558 -0.94 24.98 21.90
CA GLN A 558 0.44 24.60 22.21
C GLN A 558 0.97 25.25 23.50
N LEU A 559 0.44 26.41 23.87
CA LEU A 559 0.71 27.03 25.17
C LEU A 559 -0.10 26.38 26.31
N ALA A 560 -1.17 25.65 26.01
CA ALA A 560 -1.93 24.89 27.00
C ALA A 560 -1.12 23.66 27.44
N LYS A 561 -1.05 23.43 28.75
CA LYS A 561 -0.41 22.24 29.31
C LYS A 561 -1.28 21.02 28.97
N GLY A 562 -0.73 20.08 28.21
CA GLY A 562 -1.41 18.85 27.81
C GLY A 562 -1.31 17.75 28.87
N ILE A 563 -1.91 16.61 28.53
CA ILE A 563 -1.87 15.38 29.35
C ILE A 563 -0.71 14.54 28.81
N SER A 564 0.25 14.22 29.68
CA SER A 564 1.30 13.25 29.36
C SER A 564 0.83 11.88 29.82
N PHE A 565 0.45 11.04 28.87
CA PHE A 565 0.02 9.66 29.13
C PHE A 565 1.21 8.78 29.55
N LEU A 566 0.94 7.70 30.29
CA LEU A 566 1.99 6.77 30.73
C LEU A 566 2.53 5.93 29.56
N PRO A 567 3.78 5.43 29.64
CA PRO A 567 4.30 4.42 28.72
C PRO A 567 3.41 3.18 28.67
N ASP A 568 3.54 2.37 27.61
CA ASP A 568 2.74 1.16 27.44
C ASP A 568 2.94 0.17 28.61
N SER A 569 1.83 -0.32 29.16
CA SER A 569 1.81 -1.35 30.21
C SER A 569 1.77 -2.77 29.63
N SER A 570 1.94 -3.79 30.47
CA SER A 570 1.77 -5.20 30.09
C SER A 570 0.39 -5.47 29.49
N GLU A 571 -0.65 -4.86 30.06
CA GLU A 571 -2.05 -4.99 29.60
C GLU A 571 -2.25 -4.33 28.23
N GLN A 572 -1.54 -3.23 27.94
CA GLN A 572 -1.56 -2.60 26.61
C GLN A 572 -0.99 -3.55 25.54
N ILE A 573 0.12 -4.22 25.85
CA ILE A 573 0.75 -5.18 24.94
C ILE A 573 -0.20 -6.37 24.72
N GLU A 574 -0.78 -6.91 25.80
CA GLU A 574 -1.73 -8.01 25.70
C GLU A 574 -2.99 -7.65 24.90
N PHE A 575 -3.54 -6.44 25.08
CA PHE A 575 -4.67 -5.94 24.30
C PHE A 575 -4.38 -5.88 22.80
N GLU A 576 -3.16 -5.49 22.44
CA GLU A 576 -2.70 -5.40 21.05
C GLU A 576 -2.48 -6.78 20.44
N ASP A 577 -1.85 -7.69 21.19
CA ASP A 577 -1.63 -9.07 20.76
C ASP A 577 -2.95 -9.86 20.65
N ALA A 578 -3.97 -9.51 21.45
CA ALA A 578 -5.30 -10.08 21.41
C ALA A 578 -6.17 -9.62 20.22
N PHE A 579 -5.68 -8.71 19.37
CA PHE A 579 -6.37 -8.38 18.12
C PHE A 579 -6.61 -9.66 17.30
N GLU A 580 -7.53 -9.67 16.31
CA GLU A 580 -7.84 -10.86 15.49
C GLU A 580 -7.28 -10.83 14.04
N TYR A 581 -6.75 -9.69 13.59
CA TYR A 581 -6.15 -9.52 12.25
C TYR A 581 -4.67 -9.14 12.27
N VAL A 582 -3.91 -9.45 11.21
CA VAL A 582 -2.48 -9.10 11.11
C VAL A 582 -2.33 -7.63 10.78
N GLU A 583 -1.57 -6.91 11.59
CA GLU A 583 -1.37 -5.48 11.38
C GLU A 583 -0.42 -5.19 10.22
N THR A 584 -0.70 -4.11 9.49
CA THR A 584 0.19 -3.62 8.45
C THR A 584 1.33 -2.77 9.04
N PRO A 585 2.51 -2.70 8.39
CA PRO A 585 3.56 -1.76 8.76
C PRO A 585 3.06 -0.32 8.97
N ASP A 586 2.16 0.15 8.10
CA ASP A 586 1.54 1.48 8.21
C ASP A 586 0.69 1.63 9.49
N GLN A 587 -0.09 0.61 9.87
CA GLN A 587 -0.88 0.61 11.11
C GLN A 587 0.03 0.68 12.35
N LEU A 588 1.14 -0.07 12.34
CA LEU A 588 2.12 -0.05 13.43
C LEU A 588 2.80 1.32 13.54
N SER A 589 3.26 1.88 12.42
CA SER A 589 3.87 3.21 12.37
C SER A 589 2.90 4.31 12.83
N ALA A 590 1.64 4.25 12.38
CA ALA A 590 0.60 5.19 12.80
C ALA A 590 0.31 5.08 14.31
N THR A 591 0.22 3.85 14.83
CA THR A 591 -0.01 3.58 16.26
C THR A 591 1.14 4.13 17.10
N GLU A 592 2.39 3.85 16.72
CA GLU A 592 3.57 4.35 17.42
C GLU A 592 3.62 5.88 17.42
N LYS A 593 3.33 6.52 16.29
CA LYS A 593 3.30 7.98 16.16
C LYS A 593 2.25 8.61 17.07
N ILE A 594 1.04 8.03 17.13
CA ILE A 594 -0.03 8.51 18.00
C ILE A 594 0.36 8.34 19.47
N LYS A 595 0.86 7.16 19.88
CA LYS A 595 1.27 6.90 21.26
C LYS A 595 2.37 7.84 21.74
N LYS A 596 3.41 8.05 20.92
CA LYS A 596 4.48 9.03 21.22
C LYS A 596 3.94 10.45 21.38
N SER A 597 2.95 10.82 20.57
CA SER A 597 2.30 12.12 20.70
C SER A 597 1.47 12.23 21.98
N MET A 598 0.80 11.16 22.41
CA MET A 598 0.06 11.09 23.69
C MET A 598 1.01 11.14 24.90
N GLU A 599 2.23 10.63 24.79
CA GLU A 599 3.22 10.71 25.89
C GLU A 599 3.82 12.13 26.04
N SER A 600 3.62 13.00 25.07
CA SER A 600 4.10 14.39 25.09
C SER A 600 3.40 15.25 26.15
N SER A 601 4.06 16.32 26.58
CA SER A 601 3.47 17.35 27.46
C SER A 601 2.56 18.35 26.71
N THR A 602 2.50 18.26 25.38
CA THR A 602 1.67 19.11 24.51
C THR A 602 0.40 18.36 24.07
N PRO A 603 -0.80 18.98 24.11
CA PRO A 603 -2.03 18.31 23.71
C PRO A 603 -1.98 17.85 22.24
N MET A 604 -2.27 16.58 21.98
CA MET A 604 -2.32 16.03 20.63
C MET A 604 -3.51 16.60 19.84
N ASP A 605 -3.31 16.91 18.55
CA ASP A 605 -4.38 17.06 17.55
C ASP A 605 -3.94 16.38 16.25
N MET A 606 -4.29 15.10 16.13
CA MET A 606 -3.82 14.24 15.04
C MET A 606 -4.95 13.81 14.12
N LEU A 607 -4.68 13.82 12.82
CA LEU A 607 -5.52 13.23 11.78
C LEU A 607 -4.98 11.86 11.36
N LEU A 608 -5.75 10.81 11.58
CA LEU A 608 -5.50 9.48 11.03
C LEU A 608 -6.29 9.29 9.73
N CYS A 609 -5.57 9.23 8.62
CA CYS A 609 -6.11 8.97 7.29
C CYS A 609 -5.90 7.52 6.90
N GLY A 610 -6.85 6.94 6.19
CA GLY A 610 -6.68 5.64 5.56
C GLY A 610 -7.98 5.15 4.96
N ASP A 611 -7.95 4.30 3.94
CA ASP A 611 -9.19 3.88 3.29
C ASP A 611 -10.14 3.16 4.25
N VAL A 612 -11.43 3.13 3.89
CA VAL A 612 -12.46 2.43 4.66
C VAL A 612 -12.06 0.97 4.80
N GLY A 613 -11.94 0.42 6.01
CA GLY A 613 -11.54 -0.97 6.25
C GLY A 613 -10.03 -1.20 6.42
N PHE A 614 -9.20 -0.15 6.46
CA PHE A 614 -7.75 -0.26 6.69
C PHE A 614 -7.37 -0.27 8.17
N GLY A 615 -8.31 -0.61 9.06
CA GLY A 615 -8.03 -0.72 10.50
C GLY A 615 -7.84 0.63 11.22
N LYS A 616 -8.40 1.75 10.73
CA LYS A 616 -8.39 3.01 11.50
C LYS A 616 -8.99 2.86 12.90
N THR A 617 -10.08 2.09 12.99
CA THR A 617 -10.73 1.76 14.25
C THR A 617 -9.79 1.03 15.21
N GLU A 618 -8.92 0.15 14.69
CA GLU A 618 -7.92 -0.56 15.50
C GLU A 618 -6.93 0.42 16.13
N VAL A 619 -6.37 1.31 15.32
CA VAL A 619 -5.43 2.33 15.79
C VAL A 619 -6.09 3.26 16.82
N ALA A 620 -7.36 3.63 16.60
CA ALA A 620 -8.13 4.42 17.56
C ALA A 620 -8.41 3.67 18.87
N MET A 621 -8.76 2.39 18.81
CA MET A 621 -8.97 1.55 20.00
C MET A 621 -7.71 1.47 20.85
N ARG A 622 -6.52 1.32 20.25
CA ARG A 622 -5.24 1.30 20.97
C ARG A 622 -4.96 2.60 21.71
N ALA A 623 -5.25 3.74 21.07
CA ALA A 623 -5.13 5.05 21.71
C ALA A 623 -6.13 5.21 22.87
N VAL A 624 -7.39 4.78 22.68
CA VAL A 624 -8.41 4.80 23.74
C VAL A 624 -8.00 3.90 24.92
N PHE A 625 -7.49 2.69 24.65
CA PHE A 625 -7.05 1.77 25.69
C PHE A 625 -5.89 2.36 26.51
N LYS A 626 -4.89 2.97 25.87
CA LYS A 626 -3.78 3.66 26.54
C LYS A 626 -4.25 4.82 27.42
N CYS A 627 -5.26 5.57 26.95
CA CYS A 627 -5.90 6.64 27.71
C CYS A 627 -6.54 6.11 29.00
N VAL A 628 -7.29 5.01 28.90
CA VAL A 628 -7.93 4.35 30.05
C VAL A 628 -6.92 3.76 31.03
N MET A 629 -5.90 3.07 30.53
CA MET A 629 -4.83 2.50 31.37
C MET A 629 -4.01 3.58 32.11
N SER A 630 -3.96 4.81 31.57
CA SER A 630 -3.36 5.96 32.24
C SER A 630 -4.30 6.64 33.27
N GLY A 631 -5.50 6.09 33.51
CA GLY A 631 -6.46 6.59 34.50
C GLY A 631 -7.35 7.74 34.02
N TYR A 632 -7.52 7.89 32.71
CA TYR A 632 -8.39 8.91 32.09
C TYR A 632 -9.58 8.27 31.36
N GLN A 633 -10.67 9.02 31.23
CA GLN A 633 -11.85 8.64 30.46
C GLN A 633 -11.69 9.09 29.01
N SER A 634 -12.32 8.37 28.08
CA SER A 634 -12.32 8.71 26.65
C SER A 634 -13.74 8.83 26.08
N ILE A 635 -13.88 9.69 25.06
CA ILE A 635 -15.11 9.85 24.29
C ILE A 635 -14.86 9.51 22.82
N VAL A 636 -15.72 8.68 22.24
CA VAL A 636 -15.74 8.40 20.79
C VAL A 636 -17.00 9.00 20.18
N LEU A 637 -16.82 10.04 19.36
CA LEU A 637 -17.88 10.77 18.69
C LEU A 637 -18.10 10.23 17.28
N CYS A 638 -19.34 9.80 17.02
CA CYS A 638 -19.77 9.21 15.74
C CYS A 638 -20.85 10.08 15.06
N PRO A 639 -20.90 10.13 13.72
CA PRO A 639 -21.85 10.98 13.01
C PRO A 639 -23.29 10.41 13.02
N THR A 640 -23.45 9.09 13.07
CA THR A 640 -24.74 8.41 12.99
C THR A 640 -24.93 7.41 14.14
N THR A 641 -26.19 7.11 14.44
CA THR A 641 -26.58 6.14 15.48
C THR A 641 -26.09 4.72 15.14
N VAL A 642 -26.14 4.33 13.87
CA VAL A 642 -25.63 3.02 13.40
C VAL A 642 -24.13 2.88 13.64
N LEU A 643 -23.35 3.90 13.30
CA LEU A 643 -21.89 3.87 13.44
C LEU A 643 -21.48 3.90 14.93
N ALA A 644 -22.23 4.64 15.76
CA ALA A 644 -22.07 4.59 17.22
C ALA A 644 -22.36 3.20 17.80
N SER A 645 -23.42 2.52 17.35
CA SER A 645 -23.74 1.17 17.77
C SER A 645 -22.70 0.14 17.30
N GLN A 646 -22.17 0.31 16.09
CA GLN A 646 -21.10 -0.54 15.55
C GLN A 646 -19.83 -0.43 16.40
N HIS A 647 -19.37 0.80 16.68
CA HIS A 647 -18.22 1.01 17.56
C HIS A 647 -18.50 0.50 18.98
N PHE A 648 -19.71 0.70 19.51
CA PHE A 648 -20.06 0.15 20.81
C PHE A 648 -19.90 -1.37 20.88
N LYS A 649 -20.39 -2.09 19.87
CA LYS A 649 -20.23 -3.55 19.81
C LYS A 649 -18.76 -3.95 19.78
N THR A 650 -17.97 -3.38 18.87
CA THR A 650 -16.56 -3.77 18.68
C THR A 650 -15.67 -3.36 19.86
N PHE A 651 -15.89 -2.18 20.46
CA PHE A 651 -15.19 -1.75 21.67
C PHE A 651 -15.55 -2.63 22.86
N SER A 652 -16.83 -2.94 23.06
CA SER A 652 -17.28 -3.77 24.19
C SER A 652 -16.74 -5.20 24.08
N GLU A 653 -16.81 -5.83 22.90
CA GLU A 653 -16.33 -7.21 22.69
C GLU A 653 -14.83 -7.36 22.99
N ARG A 654 -14.02 -6.32 22.74
CA ARG A 654 -12.58 -6.34 23.00
C ARG A 654 -12.20 -5.85 24.40
N MET A 655 -12.74 -4.71 24.83
CA MET A 655 -12.29 -4.03 26.06
C MET A 655 -12.93 -4.60 27.34
N ASN A 656 -14.11 -5.23 27.26
CA ASN A 656 -14.74 -5.86 28.44
C ASN A 656 -13.88 -6.99 29.02
N LYS A 657 -13.07 -7.67 28.20
CA LYS A 657 -12.14 -8.73 28.65
C LYS A 657 -11.07 -8.20 29.60
N PHE A 658 -10.80 -6.90 29.57
CA PHE A 658 -9.82 -6.21 30.39
C PHE A 658 -10.47 -5.36 31.50
N GLY A 659 -11.77 -5.54 31.76
CA GLY A 659 -12.49 -4.83 32.82
C GLY A 659 -12.83 -3.36 32.53
N VAL A 660 -12.67 -2.89 31.29
CA VAL A 660 -13.00 -1.52 30.88
C VAL A 660 -14.51 -1.37 30.64
N ASN A 661 -15.14 -0.38 31.27
CA ASN A 661 -16.59 -0.15 31.14
C ASN A 661 -16.91 0.80 29.97
N VAL A 662 -17.44 0.23 28.89
CA VAL A 662 -17.88 0.95 27.68
C VAL A 662 -19.39 1.17 27.72
N GLN A 663 -19.86 2.39 27.42
CA GLN A 663 -21.29 2.72 27.37
C GLN A 663 -21.68 3.46 26.07
N LEU A 664 -22.91 3.25 25.61
CA LEU A 664 -23.49 3.86 24.40
C LEU A 664 -24.48 4.96 24.76
N LEU A 665 -24.33 6.14 24.16
CA LEU A 665 -25.28 7.24 24.27
C LEU A 665 -25.76 7.72 22.89
N ASN A 666 -26.92 7.21 22.47
CA ASN A 666 -27.60 7.62 21.24
C ASN A 666 -29.08 7.94 21.50
N ARG A 667 -29.86 8.17 20.43
CA ARG A 667 -31.28 8.56 20.52
C ARG A 667 -32.21 7.41 20.94
N PHE A 668 -31.78 6.17 20.84
CA PHE A 668 -32.57 4.98 21.19
C PHE A 668 -32.46 4.59 22.66
N VAL A 669 -31.51 5.18 23.40
CA VAL A 669 -31.33 4.94 24.84
C VAL A 669 -32.49 5.56 25.61
N LYS A 670 -33.10 4.78 26.51
CA LYS A 670 -34.21 5.23 27.35
C LYS A 670 -33.76 6.33 28.31
N THR A 671 -34.67 7.24 28.67
CA THR A 671 -34.37 8.36 29.58
C THR A 671 -33.83 7.89 30.95
N SER A 672 -34.32 6.76 31.45
CA SER A 672 -33.84 6.16 32.71
C SER A 672 -32.38 5.69 32.63
N GLU A 673 -31.99 5.02 31.54
CA GLU A 673 -30.62 4.57 31.28
C GLU A 673 -29.69 5.75 31.02
N LYS A 674 -30.14 6.76 30.28
CA LYS A 674 -29.38 7.98 30.03
C LYS A 674 -28.98 8.67 31.34
N ASN A 675 -29.88 8.77 32.32
CA ASN A 675 -29.57 9.36 33.62
C ASN A 675 -28.53 8.54 34.40
N LYS A 676 -28.59 7.20 34.33
CA LYS A 676 -27.57 6.31 34.91
C LYS A 676 -26.19 6.54 34.28
N ILE A 677 -26.13 6.63 32.94
CA ILE A 677 -24.89 6.90 32.20
C ILE A 677 -24.28 8.25 32.62
N LEU A 678 -25.10 9.30 32.72
CA LEU A 678 -24.63 10.61 33.16
C LEU A 678 -24.08 10.59 34.59
N SER A 679 -24.72 9.87 35.51
CA SER A 679 -24.19 9.70 36.87
C SER A 679 -22.89 8.89 36.91
N GLY A 680 -22.79 7.82 36.11
CA GLY A 680 -21.60 6.96 36.01
C GLY A 680 -20.38 7.68 35.43
N LEU A 681 -20.60 8.58 34.45
CA LEU A 681 -19.52 9.41 33.89
C LEU A 681 -18.95 10.40 34.91
N LYS A 682 -19.83 10.98 35.74
CA LYS A 682 -19.45 11.94 36.77
C LYS A 682 -18.72 11.27 37.95
N SER A 683 -19.11 10.05 38.32
CA SER A 683 -18.43 9.26 39.37
C SER A 683 -17.11 8.65 38.88
N GLY A 684 -16.96 8.46 37.56
CA GLY A 684 -15.81 7.79 36.94
C GLY A 684 -15.96 6.27 36.90
N GLN A 685 -17.18 5.74 37.03
CA GLN A 685 -17.47 4.30 36.83
C GLN A 685 -17.50 3.88 35.37
N ILE A 686 -17.61 4.85 34.45
CA ILE A 686 -17.62 4.63 32.99
C ILE A 686 -16.31 5.17 32.42
N ASP A 687 -15.56 4.30 31.75
CA ASP A 687 -14.24 4.63 31.20
C ASP A 687 -14.34 5.19 29.78
N VAL A 688 -15.20 4.58 28.95
CA VAL A 688 -15.36 4.94 27.53
C VAL A 688 -16.83 5.23 27.21
N LEU A 689 -17.09 6.42 26.65
CA LEU A 689 -18.41 6.80 26.16
C LEU A 689 -18.42 6.90 24.64
N ILE A 690 -19.26 6.10 24.00
CA ILE A 690 -19.45 6.12 22.55
C ILE A 690 -20.82 6.74 22.26
N GLY A 691 -20.89 7.71 21.34
CA GLY A 691 -22.18 8.29 21.02
C GLY A 691 -22.18 9.29 19.87
N THR A 692 -23.37 9.82 19.61
CA THR A 692 -23.60 10.79 18.53
C THR A 692 -23.45 12.24 19.02
N HIS A 693 -23.98 13.22 18.29
CA HIS A 693 -24.04 14.62 18.71
C HIS A 693 -24.64 14.84 20.12
N SER A 694 -25.43 13.88 20.64
CA SER A 694 -25.88 13.82 22.03
C SER A 694 -24.73 13.97 23.05
N VAL A 695 -23.53 13.52 22.68
CA VAL A 695 -22.33 13.57 23.52
C VAL A 695 -21.76 14.99 23.68
N LEU A 696 -22.11 15.91 22.77
CA LEU A 696 -21.69 17.31 22.80
C LEU A 696 -22.66 18.22 23.57
N SER A 697 -23.58 17.64 24.34
CA SER A 697 -24.53 18.38 25.17
C SER A 697 -23.86 18.90 26.44
N LYS A 698 -24.28 20.07 26.95
CA LYS A 698 -23.74 20.66 28.20
C LYS A 698 -23.97 19.79 29.44
N SER A 699 -24.84 18.78 29.35
CA SER A 699 -25.16 17.86 30.44
C SER A 699 -24.08 16.81 30.70
N ILE A 700 -23.07 16.68 29.84
CA ILE A 700 -22.05 15.64 29.95
C ILE A 700 -20.83 16.20 30.67
N ASN A 701 -20.63 15.71 31.89
CA ASN A 701 -19.50 16.05 32.74
C ASN A 701 -18.73 14.77 33.09
N CYS A 702 -17.52 14.65 32.55
CA CYS A 702 -16.59 13.57 32.88
C CYS A 702 -15.75 13.95 34.10
N ARG A 703 -15.35 12.95 34.90
CA ARG A 703 -14.44 13.15 36.04
C ARG A 703 -13.03 13.53 35.57
N ARG A 704 -12.48 12.83 34.58
CA ARG A 704 -11.15 13.06 34.01
C ARG A 704 -11.13 12.70 32.52
N LEU A 705 -11.55 13.60 31.63
CA LEU A 705 -11.52 13.36 30.19
C LEU A 705 -10.09 13.56 29.64
N GLY A 706 -9.53 12.53 29.01
CA GLY A 706 -8.17 12.56 28.47
C GLY A 706 -8.07 12.54 26.94
N LEU A 707 -8.99 11.86 26.26
CA LEU A 707 -8.93 11.68 24.80
C LEU A 707 -10.32 11.80 24.16
N LEU A 708 -10.40 12.60 23.10
CA LEU A 708 -11.56 12.67 22.21
C LEU A 708 -11.21 12.06 20.84
N VAL A 709 -11.90 10.97 20.49
CA VAL A 709 -11.84 10.38 19.14
C VAL A 709 -13.03 10.88 18.32
N VAL A 710 -12.79 11.44 17.14
CA VAL A 710 -13.82 11.88 16.21
C VAL A 710 -13.73 11.07 14.92
N ASP A 711 -14.75 10.27 14.64
CA ASP A 711 -14.80 9.46 13.42
C ASP A 711 -15.60 10.15 12.30
N GLU A 712 -15.10 10.09 11.06
CA GLU A 712 -15.68 10.72 9.86
C GLU A 712 -15.98 12.23 10.03
N GLU A 713 -14.95 13.01 10.39
CA GLU A 713 -15.02 14.47 10.67
C GLU A 713 -15.80 15.29 9.62
N GLN A 714 -15.78 14.86 8.36
CA GLN A 714 -16.41 15.55 7.24
C GLN A 714 -17.94 15.64 7.35
N ARG A 715 -18.58 14.84 8.22
CA ARG A 715 -20.04 14.80 8.36
C ARG A 715 -20.61 15.70 9.43
N PHE A 716 -19.76 16.30 10.24
CA PHE A 716 -20.20 17.20 11.30
C PHE A 716 -20.31 18.63 10.79
N GLY A 717 -21.39 19.31 11.17
CA GLY A 717 -21.62 20.71 10.80
C GLY A 717 -20.63 21.66 11.47
N VAL A 718 -20.46 22.85 10.90
CA VAL A 718 -19.52 23.89 11.39
C VAL A 718 -19.74 24.20 12.88
N PHE A 719 -20.99 24.33 13.31
CA PHE A 719 -21.36 24.59 14.71
C PHE A 719 -20.94 23.45 15.66
N GLN A 720 -21.04 22.19 15.22
CA GLN A 720 -20.60 21.05 16.03
C GLN A 720 -19.07 21.02 16.16
N LYS A 721 -18.37 21.36 15.08
CA LYS A 721 -16.91 21.47 15.04
C LYS A 721 -16.37 22.53 15.98
N GLU A 722 -17.00 23.70 16.02
CA GLU A 722 -16.64 24.76 16.98
C GLU A 722 -16.90 24.34 18.42
N LYS A 723 -18.02 23.65 18.65
CA LYS A 723 -18.42 23.22 20.00
C LYS A 723 -17.45 22.20 20.61
N TRP A 724 -17.04 21.16 19.89
CA TRP A 724 -16.05 20.23 20.46
C TRP A 724 -14.66 20.85 20.57
N LYS A 725 -14.30 21.79 19.70
CA LYS A 725 -13.03 22.53 19.79
C LYS A 725 -13.00 23.44 21.04
N SER A 726 -14.15 23.97 21.45
CA SER A 726 -14.29 24.73 22.69
C SER A 726 -14.25 23.87 23.96
N LEU A 727 -14.69 22.60 23.88
CA LEU A 727 -14.70 21.65 25.00
C LEU A 727 -13.32 21.05 25.31
N THR A 728 -12.30 21.30 24.47
CA THR A 728 -11.07 20.50 24.39
C THR A 728 -9.77 21.28 24.63
N SER A 729 -9.82 22.45 25.27
CA SER A 729 -8.62 23.21 25.65
C SER A 729 -7.78 22.44 26.70
N GLY A 730 -6.85 21.59 26.25
CA GLY A 730 -5.97 20.77 27.08
C GLY A 730 -6.13 19.25 26.93
N ILE A 731 -7.05 18.78 26.08
CA ILE A 731 -7.36 17.35 25.87
C ILE A 731 -6.84 16.91 24.49
N ASP A 732 -6.38 15.67 24.41
CA ASP A 732 -5.90 15.06 23.16
C ASP A 732 -7.05 14.76 22.20
N ILE A 733 -6.84 15.05 20.92
CA ILE A 733 -7.83 14.84 19.85
C ILE A 733 -7.24 13.92 18.79
N LEU A 734 -7.95 12.83 18.50
CA LEU A 734 -7.67 11.93 17.39
C LEU A 734 -8.84 11.95 16.41
N THR A 735 -8.60 12.39 15.18
CA THR A 735 -9.62 12.45 14.14
C THR A 735 -9.39 11.38 13.10
N LEU A 736 -10.43 10.63 12.71
CA LEU A 736 -10.36 9.57 11.71
C LEU A 736 -11.07 10.00 10.43
N SER A 737 -10.48 9.73 9.26
CA SER A 737 -11.15 9.98 7.98
C SER A 737 -10.76 8.97 6.90
N ALA A 738 -11.71 8.61 6.04
CA ALA A 738 -11.48 7.77 4.85
C ALA A 738 -10.82 8.52 3.70
N THR A 739 -11.26 9.75 3.47
CA THR A 739 -10.71 10.63 2.44
C THR A 739 -10.37 11.95 3.12
N PRO A 740 -9.07 12.31 3.25
CA PRO A 740 -8.73 13.56 3.87
C PRO A 740 -9.34 14.70 3.06
N ILE A 741 -10.10 15.57 3.72
CA ILE A 741 -10.60 16.80 3.11
C ILE A 741 -9.36 17.57 2.63
N PRO A 742 -9.32 18.04 1.37
CA PRO A 742 -8.10 18.63 0.84
C PRO A 742 -7.53 19.81 1.64
N ARG A 743 -8.40 20.59 2.29
CA ARG A 743 -8.00 21.64 3.24
C ARG A 743 -7.30 21.06 4.48
N THR A 744 -7.84 19.99 5.06
CA THR A 744 -7.27 19.33 6.24
C THR A 744 -5.96 18.62 5.88
N LEU A 745 -5.90 18.00 4.71
CA LEU A 745 -4.68 17.42 4.19
C LEU A 745 -3.57 18.47 4.04
N HIS A 746 -3.91 19.62 3.44
CA HIS A 746 -2.95 20.70 3.28
C HIS A 746 -2.49 21.27 4.62
N MET A 747 -3.40 21.48 5.58
CA MET A 747 -3.02 21.93 6.94
C MET A 747 -2.07 20.95 7.62
N SER A 748 -2.21 19.66 7.33
CA SER A 748 -1.30 18.64 7.81
C SER A 748 0.06 18.64 7.10
N LEU A 749 0.07 18.85 5.77
CA LEU A 749 1.30 18.98 4.98
C LEU A 749 2.11 20.24 5.35
N SER A 750 1.42 21.34 5.67
CA SER A 750 2.02 22.58 6.15
C SER A 750 2.54 22.52 7.60
N GLY A 751 2.47 21.35 8.26
CA GLY A 751 2.96 21.12 9.62
C GLY A 751 2.16 21.83 10.71
N VAL A 752 0.92 22.24 10.42
CA VAL A 752 0.00 22.88 11.38
C VAL A 752 -0.80 21.83 12.17
N ARG A 753 -1.07 20.66 11.56
CA ARG A 753 -1.80 19.55 12.18
C ARG A 753 -1.06 18.24 11.94
N ASP A 754 -0.73 17.49 12.99
CA ASP A 754 -0.04 16.22 12.79
C ASP A 754 -0.92 15.20 12.07
N MET A 755 -0.33 14.42 11.17
CA MET A 755 -1.03 13.42 10.37
C MET A 755 -0.31 12.08 10.38
N ALA A 756 -1.09 11.02 10.48
CA ALA A 756 -0.68 9.64 10.23
C ALA A 756 -1.53 9.09 9.08
N ALA A 757 -0.92 8.36 8.16
CA ALA A 757 -1.61 7.77 7.01
C ALA A 757 -1.44 6.26 7.02
N ILE A 758 -2.53 5.54 6.72
CA ILE A 758 -2.56 4.10 6.50
C ILE A 758 -2.91 3.88 5.03
N THR A 759 -1.92 3.49 4.24
CA THR A 759 -2.05 3.28 2.78
C THR A 759 -2.14 1.81 2.41
N GLN A 760 -1.72 0.91 3.29
CA GLN A 760 -1.74 -0.52 3.05
C GLN A 760 -3.02 -1.20 3.57
N ALA A 761 -3.63 -2.04 2.72
CA ALA A 761 -4.78 -2.86 3.08
C ALA A 761 -4.39 -4.14 3.84
N PRO A 762 -5.28 -4.69 4.70
CA PRO A 762 -5.09 -6.01 5.30
C PRO A 762 -5.14 -7.15 4.26
N GLN A 763 -4.45 -8.28 4.54
CA GLN A 763 -4.18 -9.37 3.58
C GLN A 763 -5.42 -10.12 3.04
N ASN A 764 -6.58 -10.05 3.68
CA ASN A 764 -7.79 -10.80 3.28
C ASN A 764 -8.78 -9.97 2.47
N ARG A 765 -8.37 -8.83 1.90
CA ARG A 765 -9.27 -7.95 1.16
C ARG A 765 -8.98 -7.98 -0.33
N HIS A 766 -9.97 -8.42 -1.10
CA HIS A 766 -9.93 -8.37 -2.55
C HIS A 766 -10.31 -6.97 -3.06
N ALA A 767 -9.64 -6.51 -4.12
CA ALA A 767 -10.02 -5.29 -4.82
C ALA A 767 -11.45 -5.41 -5.37
N VAL A 768 -12.23 -4.32 -5.27
CA VAL A 768 -13.60 -4.27 -5.82
C VAL A 768 -13.52 -4.19 -7.34
N GLN A 769 -14.04 -5.20 -8.03
CA GLN A 769 -14.13 -5.22 -9.49
C GLN A 769 -15.04 -4.09 -9.96
N THR A 770 -14.52 -3.21 -10.80
CA THR A 770 -15.19 -1.96 -11.18
C THR A 770 -15.53 -1.97 -12.66
N TYR A 771 -16.80 -1.79 -12.98
CA TYR A 771 -17.33 -1.74 -14.35
C TYR A 771 -17.92 -0.35 -14.61
N VAL A 772 -17.52 0.28 -15.72
CA VAL A 772 -18.10 1.54 -16.20
C VAL A 772 -18.74 1.25 -17.54
N ILE A 773 -20.07 1.22 -17.61
CA ILE A 773 -20.82 0.73 -18.78
C ILE A 773 -22.14 1.48 -18.97
N GLU A 774 -22.71 1.39 -20.16
CA GLU A 774 -24.07 1.86 -20.42
C GLU A 774 -25.11 1.06 -19.63
N TYR A 775 -26.18 1.74 -19.20
CA TYR A 775 -27.27 1.10 -18.48
C TYR A 775 -27.96 0.03 -19.32
N ASN A 776 -27.92 -1.20 -18.82
CA ASN A 776 -28.61 -2.36 -19.37
C ASN A 776 -29.33 -3.13 -18.26
N GLU A 777 -30.63 -3.36 -18.45
CA GLU A 777 -31.48 -4.05 -17.47
C GLU A 777 -31.07 -5.51 -17.25
N ASP A 778 -30.59 -6.21 -18.29
CA ASP A 778 -30.18 -7.61 -18.18
C ASP A 778 -28.95 -7.75 -17.29
N ILE A 779 -28.00 -6.81 -17.40
CA ILE A 779 -26.80 -6.78 -16.55
C ILE A 779 -27.16 -6.51 -15.09
N VAL A 780 -28.08 -5.57 -14.83
CA VAL A 780 -28.59 -5.30 -13.47
C VAL A 780 -29.25 -6.55 -12.90
N LYS A 781 -30.06 -7.23 -13.71
CA LYS A 781 -30.77 -8.43 -13.30
C LYS A 781 -29.82 -9.56 -12.94
N GLU A 782 -28.83 -9.82 -13.80
CA GLU A 782 -27.80 -10.83 -13.58
C GLU A 782 -26.98 -10.51 -12.31
N ALA A 783 -26.50 -9.27 -12.17
CA ALA A 783 -25.68 -8.86 -11.03
C ALA A 783 -26.42 -9.04 -9.68
N VAL A 784 -27.70 -8.68 -9.61
CA VAL A 784 -28.50 -8.80 -8.38
C VAL A 784 -28.87 -10.26 -8.08
N LEU A 785 -29.26 -11.04 -9.09
CA LEU A 785 -29.60 -12.45 -8.87
C LEU A 785 -28.39 -13.27 -8.44
N ARG A 786 -27.23 -13.03 -9.06
CA ARG A 786 -25.95 -13.66 -8.70
C ARG A 786 -25.52 -13.32 -7.27
N GLU A 787 -25.76 -12.08 -6.83
CA GLU A 787 -25.52 -11.68 -5.44
C GLU A 787 -26.43 -12.43 -4.46
N LYS A 788 -27.70 -12.58 -4.81
CA LYS A 788 -28.67 -13.27 -3.99
C LYS A 788 -28.37 -14.76 -3.85
N GLU A 789 -27.97 -15.43 -4.94
CA GLU A 789 -27.61 -16.85 -4.94
C GLU A 789 -26.44 -17.17 -3.99
N ARG A 790 -25.53 -16.20 -3.76
CA ARG A 790 -24.44 -16.30 -2.80
C ARG A 790 -24.78 -15.83 -1.38
N ASN A 791 -26.08 -15.66 -1.06
CA ASN A 791 -26.60 -15.07 0.17
C ASN A 791 -25.98 -13.70 0.49
N GLY A 792 -25.74 -12.88 -0.55
CA GLY A 792 -25.27 -11.51 -0.41
C GLY A 792 -26.39 -10.49 -0.60
N GLN A 793 -26.08 -9.23 -0.32
CA GLN A 793 -26.98 -8.09 -0.49
C GLN A 793 -26.42 -7.07 -1.48
N VAL A 794 -27.31 -6.27 -2.08
CA VAL A 794 -26.94 -5.28 -3.11
C VAL A 794 -27.34 -3.86 -2.68
N TYR A 795 -26.44 -2.93 -2.92
CA TYR A 795 -26.76 -1.50 -2.90
C TYR A 795 -27.13 -1.02 -4.31
N PHE A 796 -28.33 -0.46 -4.49
CA PHE A 796 -28.75 0.16 -5.74
C PHE A 796 -28.92 1.68 -5.54
N VAL A 797 -27.98 2.45 -6.07
CA VAL A 797 -27.91 3.90 -5.90
C VAL A 797 -28.64 4.61 -7.04
N TYR A 798 -29.72 5.31 -6.67
CA TYR A 798 -30.51 6.16 -7.54
C TYR A 798 -30.74 7.52 -6.87
N ASN A 799 -30.02 8.54 -7.35
CA ASN A 799 -29.97 9.85 -6.68
C ASN A 799 -31.10 10.81 -7.11
N ARG A 800 -32.35 10.33 -7.15
CA ARG A 800 -33.54 11.16 -7.46
C ARG A 800 -34.70 10.73 -6.57
N ILE A 801 -35.01 11.55 -5.57
CA ILE A 801 -36.03 11.22 -4.56
C ILE A 801 -37.43 11.19 -5.18
N GLU A 802 -37.74 12.13 -6.08
CA GLU A 802 -39.08 12.28 -6.67
C GLU A 802 -39.53 11.07 -7.47
N SER A 803 -38.59 10.35 -8.10
CA SER A 803 -38.86 9.19 -8.96
C SER A 803 -38.34 7.87 -8.38
N ILE A 804 -37.95 7.85 -7.09
CA ILE A 804 -37.38 6.63 -6.48
C ILE A 804 -38.40 5.50 -6.37
N ASP A 805 -39.66 5.83 -6.11
CA ASP A 805 -40.75 4.84 -6.05
C ASP A 805 -41.04 4.24 -7.43
N MET A 806 -40.99 5.05 -8.50
CA MET A 806 -41.09 4.53 -9.87
C MET A 806 -39.93 3.60 -10.22
N MET A 807 -38.72 3.91 -9.74
CA MET A 807 -37.56 3.03 -9.92
C MET A 807 -37.73 1.72 -9.14
N LYS A 808 -38.29 1.78 -7.93
CA LYS A 808 -38.65 0.59 -7.14
C LYS A 808 -39.61 -0.31 -7.92
N ASP A 809 -40.70 0.25 -8.46
CA ASP A 809 -41.68 -0.50 -9.25
C ASP A 809 -41.05 -1.14 -10.50
N ARG A 810 -40.12 -0.42 -11.16
CA ARG A 810 -39.36 -0.95 -12.31
C ARG A 810 -38.48 -2.13 -11.89
N LEU A 811 -37.75 -2.01 -10.78
CA LEU A 811 -36.93 -3.10 -10.25
C LEU A 811 -37.79 -4.30 -9.83
N GLU A 812 -38.93 -4.08 -9.17
CA GLU A 812 -39.87 -5.15 -8.81
C GLU A 812 -40.38 -5.92 -10.04
N LYS A 813 -40.67 -5.21 -11.15
CA LYS A 813 -41.01 -5.84 -12.45
C LYS A 813 -39.86 -6.65 -13.03
N ILE A 814 -38.63 -6.13 -12.99
CA ILE A 814 -37.43 -6.83 -13.49
C ILE A 814 -37.22 -8.14 -12.74
N PHE A 815 -37.39 -8.13 -11.41
CA PHE A 815 -37.14 -9.30 -10.56
C PHE A 815 -38.34 -10.25 -10.40
N LYS A 816 -39.54 -9.84 -10.81
CA LYS A 816 -40.78 -10.65 -10.76
C LYS A 816 -41.00 -11.31 -9.37
N GLY A 817 -40.78 -10.55 -8.30
CA GLY A 817 -40.96 -11.01 -6.91
C GLY A 817 -39.86 -11.93 -6.36
N LYS A 818 -38.81 -12.23 -7.13
CA LYS A 818 -37.69 -13.06 -6.66
C LYS A 818 -36.75 -12.36 -5.68
N VAL A 819 -36.89 -11.06 -5.43
CA VAL A 819 -35.93 -10.24 -4.66
C VAL A 819 -36.70 -9.28 -3.75
N ARG A 820 -36.25 -9.14 -2.49
CA ARG A 820 -36.84 -8.22 -1.50
C ARG A 820 -36.14 -6.86 -1.56
N ILE A 821 -36.87 -5.79 -1.86
CA ILE A 821 -36.31 -4.44 -2.04
C ILE A 821 -36.75 -3.53 -0.89
N GLY A 822 -35.79 -2.94 -0.19
CA GLY A 822 -36.00 -1.85 0.78
C GLY A 822 -35.66 -0.49 0.15
N VAL A 823 -36.36 0.59 0.53
CA VAL A 823 -36.13 1.95 0.01
C VAL A 823 -35.63 2.87 1.11
N ALA A 824 -34.56 3.61 0.83
CA ALA A 824 -33.97 4.56 1.78
C ALA A 824 -33.48 5.87 1.14
N TYR A 825 -34.04 7.01 1.57
CA TYR A 825 -33.63 8.34 1.10
C TYR A 825 -33.61 9.40 2.23
N GLY A 826 -32.90 10.52 2.03
CA GLY A 826 -32.45 11.39 3.13
C GLY A 826 -33.55 12.25 3.74
N ARG A 827 -34.63 12.48 2.99
CA ARG A 827 -35.81 13.24 3.43
C ARG A 827 -36.80 12.40 4.27
N MET A 828 -36.56 11.09 4.41
CA MET A 828 -37.38 10.25 5.28
C MET A 828 -37.31 10.72 6.74
N LYS A 829 -38.36 10.45 7.52
CA LYS A 829 -38.27 10.68 8.97
C LYS A 829 -37.14 9.84 9.53
N GLY A 830 -36.30 10.43 10.39
CA GLY A 830 -35.11 9.75 10.93
C GLY A 830 -35.39 8.36 11.50
N SER A 831 -36.53 8.18 12.18
CA SER A 831 -36.98 6.89 12.73
C SER A 831 -37.32 5.83 11.67
N GLU A 832 -37.87 6.24 10.53
CA GLU A 832 -38.19 5.34 9.42
C GLU A 832 -36.93 4.92 8.67
N LEU A 833 -36.03 5.87 8.40
CA LEU A 833 -34.74 5.61 7.78
C LEU A 833 -33.91 4.64 8.63
N GLU A 834 -33.79 4.90 9.94
CA GLU A 834 -33.06 4.04 10.86
C GLU A 834 -33.65 2.62 10.93
N LYS A 835 -34.99 2.48 10.88
CA LYS A 835 -35.66 1.17 10.86
C LYS A 835 -35.34 0.40 9.58
N VAL A 836 -35.44 1.02 8.40
CA VAL A 836 -35.12 0.36 7.12
C VAL A 836 -33.65 -0.06 7.09
N MET A 837 -32.74 0.76 7.62
CA MET A 837 -31.33 0.40 7.72
C MET A 837 -31.08 -0.78 8.65
N PHE A 838 -31.77 -0.82 9.79
CA PHE A 838 -31.69 -1.94 10.72
C PHE A 838 -32.27 -3.23 10.11
N ASP A 839 -33.38 -3.13 9.39
CA ASP A 839 -33.99 -4.26 8.68
C ASP A 839 -33.09 -4.79 7.55
N PHE A 840 -32.41 -3.90 6.82
CA PHE A 840 -31.39 -4.28 5.84
C PHE A 840 -30.19 -4.97 6.51
N TYR A 841 -29.73 -4.48 7.67
CA TYR A 841 -28.66 -5.13 8.43
C TYR A 841 -29.02 -6.55 8.90
N GLN A 842 -30.30 -6.81 9.21
CA GLN A 842 -30.83 -8.12 9.61
C GLN A 842 -31.22 -9.04 8.45
N ASP A 843 -30.70 -8.82 7.24
CA ASP A 843 -30.98 -9.62 6.04
C ASP A 843 -32.47 -9.73 5.67
N LYS A 844 -33.32 -8.76 6.08
CA LYS A 844 -34.75 -8.74 5.70
C LYS A 844 -34.97 -8.27 4.26
N TYR A 845 -34.03 -7.49 3.74
CA TYR A 845 -34.03 -6.99 2.36
C TYR A 845 -32.78 -7.50 1.63
N ASP A 846 -32.94 -7.90 0.37
CA ASP A 846 -31.85 -8.37 -0.49
C ASP A 846 -31.18 -7.18 -1.20
N VAL A 847 -32.00 -6.18 -1.60
CA VAL A 847 -31.56 -4.96 -2.29
C VAL A 847 -31.99 -3.75 -1.48
N LEU A 848 -31.05 -2.82 -1.24
CA LEU A 848 -31.37 -1.50 -0.73
C LEU A 848 -31.32 -0.48 -1.88
N LEU A 849 -32.51 -0.03 -2.31
CA LEU A 849 -32.66 1.08 -3.24
C LEU A 849 -32.54 2.39 -2.48
N CYS A 850 -31.53 3.19 -2.79
CA CYS A 850 -31.23 4.37 -1.99
C CYS A 850 -30.57 5.50 -2.77
N THR A 851 -30.50 6.65 -2.13
CA THR A 851 -29.73 7.82 -2.61
C THR A 851 -28.27 7.73 -2.15
N THR A 852 -27.50 8.82 -2.24
CA THR A 852 -26.12 8.93 -1.74
C THR A 852 -25.96 8.69 -0.23
N LEU A 853 -27.01 8.38 0.51
CA LEU A 853 -26.94 8.12 1.96
C LEU A 853 -26.04 6.95 2.37
N ILE A 854 -25.77 5.97 1.50
CA ILE A 854 -24.79 4.91 1.84
C ILE A 854 -23.38 5.48 1.97
N GLU A 855 -23.11 6.64 1.34
CA GLU A 855 -21.91 7.42 1.63
C GLU A 855 -21.76 7.56 3.15
N ASN A 856 -22.87 7.76 3.87
CA ASN A 856 -22.98 8.12 5.29
C ASN A 856 -22.63 7.06 6.36
N GLY A 857 -21.95 5.97 5.99
CA GLY A 857 -21.29 5.11 6.99
C GLY A 857 -22.06 3.85 7.36
N LEU A 858 -22.80 3.27 6.40
CA LEU A 858 -23.35 1.93 6.56
C LEU A 858 -22.28 0.91 6.18
N ASP A 859 -21.86 0.11 7.16
CA ASP A 859 -20.97 -1.02 6.99
C ASP A 859 -21.79 -2.30 7.04
N GLN A 860 -22.11 -2.87 5.88
CA GLN A 860 -22.76 -4.18 5.80
C GLN A 860 -21.79 -5.19 5.20
N PRO A 861 -21.23 -6.13 6.00
CA PRO A 861 -20.30 -7.13 5.51
C PRO A 861 -20.87 -8.03 4.42
N ASN A 862 -22.19 -8.29 4.45
CA ASN A 862 -22.90 -9.09 3.46
C ASN A 862 -23.20 -8.34 2.15
N ALA A 863 -23.03 -7.02 2.11
CA ALA A 863 -23.25 -6.23 0.90
C ALA A 863 -21.98 -6.21 0.04
N ASN A 864 -21.94 -7.07 -0.98
CA ASN A 864 -20.77 -7.23 -1.84
C ASN A 864 -20.97 -6.74 -3.27
N THR A 865 -22.16 -6.26 -3.64
CA THR A 865 -22.40 -5.62 -4.94
C THR A 865 -23.00 -4.24 -4.78
N ILE A 866 -22.46 -3.26 -5.51
CA ILE A 866 -23.02 -1.91 -5.62
C ILE A 866 -23.31 -1.56 -7.08
N ILE A 867 -24.46 -0.98 -7.33
CA ILE A 867 -24.92 -0.53 -8.64
C ILE A 867 -25.26 0.96 -8.53
N ILE A 868 -24.66 1.78 -9.38
CA ILE A 868 -24.89 3.24 -9.42
C ILE A 868 -25.47 3.58 -10.79
N TYR A 869 -26.71 4.06 -10.81
CA TYR A 869 -27.49 4.22 -12.05
C TYR A 869 -27.03 5.40 -12.95
N ASP A 870 -26.75 6.56 -12.36
CA ASP A 870 -26.37 7.82 -13.05
C ASP A 870 -24.98 8.26 -12.52
N ALA A 871 -23.94 7.44 -12.71
CA ALA A 871 -22.62 7.66 -12.13
C ALA A 871 -21.91 8.91 -12.67
N ASP A 872 -22.23 9.31 -13.90
CA ASP A 872 -21.70 10.46 -14.61
C ASP A 872 -22.04 11.81 -13.96
N PHE A 873 -23.11 11.87 -13.16
CA PHE A 873 -23.50 13.06 -12.41
C PHE A 873 -22.87 13.16 -11.01
N MET A 874 -22.10 12.16 -10.58
CA MET A 874 -21.59 12.07 -9.21
C MET A 874 -20.11 12.44 -9.12
N GLY A 875 -19.69 13.08 -8.03
CA GLY A 875 -18.28 13.47 -7.85
C GLY A 875 -17.35 12.27 -7.66
N LEU A 876 -16.06 12.39 -8.04
CA LEU A 876 -15.10 11.27 -7.97
C LEU A 876 -14.95 10.72 -6.54
N SER A 877 -14.79 11.59 -5.54
CA SER A 877 -14.75 11.14 -4.12
C SER A 877 -16.04 10.47 -3.66
N GLN A 878 -17.22 10.85 -4.17
CA GLN A 878 -18.48 10.17 -3.83
C GLN A 878 -18.52 8.77 -4.43
N LEU A 879 -18.17 8.63 -5.71
CA LEU A 879 -18.09 7.34 -6.39
C LEU A 879 -17.11 6.40 -5.67
N TYR A 880 -15.95 6.92 -5.26
CA TYR A 880 -14.96 6.15 -4.53
C TYR A 880 -15.42 5.75 -3.13
N GLN A 881 -16.02 6.67 -2.37
CA GLN A 881 -16.56 6.36 -1.04
C GLN A 881 -17.65 5.29 -1.11
N MET A 882 -18.54 5.36 -2.10
CA MET A 882 -19.59 4.36 -2.33
C MET A 882 -19.00 3.00 -2.76
N LYS A 883 -18.01 2.99 -3.66
CA LYS A 883 -17.25 1.79 -4.02
C LYS A 883 -16.64 1.10 -2.78
N GLY A 884 -16.06 1.89 -1.89
CA GLY A 884 -15.48 1.40 -0.63
C GLY A 884 -16.50 0.90 0.41
N ARG A 885 -17.82 1.00 0.14
CA ARG A 885 -18.87 0.42 1.01
C ARG A 885 -19.05 -1.08 0.78
N VAL A 886 -18.64 -1.60 -0.37
CA VAL A 886 -18.68 -3.05 -0.69
C VAL A 886 -17.27 -3.65 -0.63
N GLY A 887 -17.18 -4.99 -0.53
CA GLY A 887 -15.88 -5.69 -0.52
C GLY A 887 -15.20 -5.66 0.84
N ARG A 888 -15.99 -5.93 1.88
CA ARG A 888 -15.53 -6.03 3.27
C ARG A 888 -15.46 -7.48 3.79
N SER A 889 -16.01 -8.42 3.03
CA SER A 889 -15.90 -9.85 3.28
C SER A 889 -14.72 -10.46 2.50
N ASP A 890 -14.48 -11.75 2.72
CA ASP A 890 -13.61 -12.60 1.91
C ASP A 890 -14.15 -12.84 0.48
N LYS A 891 -15.42 -12.47 0.21
CA LYS A 891 -16.02 -12.57 -1.12
C LYS A 891 -15.62 -11.41 -2.02
N ILE A 892 -15.43 -11.71 -3.30
CA ILE A 892 -15.15 -10.71 -4.32
C ILE A 892 -16.35 -9.77 -4.47
N ALA A 893 -16.10 -8.48 -4.33
CA ALA A 893 -17.12 -7.45 -4.53
C ALA A 893 -17.09 -6.85 -5.94
N LYS A 894 -18.26 -6.42 -6.40
CA LYS A 894 -18.47 -5.83 -7.72
C LYS A 894 -19.12 -4.44 -7.60
N ALA A 895 -18.65 -3.49 -8.39
CA ALA A 895 -19.17 -2.14 -8.49
C ALA A 895 -19.50 -1.82 -9.94
N TYR A 896 -20.78 -1.56 -10.22
CA TYR A 896 -21.27 -1.18 -11.54
C TYR A 896 -21.60 0.31 -11.56
N PHE A 897 -20.89 1.08 -12.38
CA PHE A 897 -21.12 2.49 -12.63
C PHE A 897 -21.79 2.65 -13.99
N PHE A 898 -23.10 2.85 -13.96
CA PHE A 898 -23.90 3.05 -15.15
C PHE A 898 -23.95 4.52 -15.57
N TYR A 899 -24.00 4.74 -16.88
CA TYR A 899 -24.46 5.98 -17.49
C TYR A 899 -25.57 5.67 -18.49
N ARG A 900 -26.33 6.69 -18.88
CA ARG A 900 -27.50 6.52 -19.75
C ARG A 900 -27.09 6.06 -21.14
N LYS A 901 -27.89 5.15 -21.71
CA LYS A 901 -27.74 4.69 -23.09
C LYS A 901 -27.78 5.88 -24.06
N ASP A 902 -26.90 5.86 -25.07
CA ASP A 902 -26.79 6.87 -26.13
C ASP A 902 -26.44 8.29 -25.65
N LYS A 903 -25.97 8.44 -24.41
CA LYS A 903 -25.58 9.75 -23.87
C LYS A 903 -24.12 10.06 -24.19
N VAL A 904 -23.88 11.17 -24.86
CA VAL A 904 -22.53 11.74 -25.01
C VAL A 904 -22.04 12.26 -23.65
N LEU A 905 -20.98 11.67 -23.12
CA LEU A 905 -20.35 12.09 -21.88
C LEU A 905 -19.52 13.37 -22.11
N SER A 906 -19.52 14.27 -21.13
CA SER A 906 -18.55 15.36 -21.10
C SER A 906 -17.14 14.82 -20.84
N GLU A 907 -16.11 15.46 -21.38
CA GLU A 907 -14.70 15.09 -21.16
C GLU A 907 -14.34 14.94 -19.66
N VAL A 908 -14.94 15.77 -18.79
CA VAL A 908 -14.74 15.70 -17.33
C VAL A 908 -15.35 14.42 -16.74
N ALA A 909 -16.59 14.10 -17.13
CA ALA A 909 -17.27 12.89 -16.69
C ALA A 909 -16.53 11.63 -17.17
N GLU A 910 -16.05 11.64 -18.41
CA GLU A 910 -15.25 10.55 -18.96
C GLU A 910 -13.93 10.38 -18.22
N LYS A 911 -13.13 11.44 -18.02
CA LYS A 911 -11.89 11.38 -17.23
C LYS A 911 -12.15 10.87 -15.81
N ARG A 912 -13.22 11.31 -15.16
CA ARG A 912 -13.60 10.87 -13.82
C ARG A 912 -13.99 9.38 -13.78
N LEU A 913 -14.77 8.91 -14.75
CA LEU A 913 -15.17 7.51 -14.82
C LEU A 913 -14.00 6.60 -15.25
N ASN A 914 -13.10 7.07 -16.12
CA ASN A 914 -11.85 6.38 -16.41
C ASN A 914 -10.95 6.31 -15.17
N THR A 915 -10.86 7.40 -14.41
CA THR A 915 -10.14 7.44 -13.13
C THR A 915 -10.70 6.39 -12.15
N ILE A 916 -12.03 6.29 -11.96
CA ILE A 916 -12.60 5.28 -11.03
C ILE A 916 -12.36 3.84 -11.51
N ARG A 917 -12.25 3.64 -12.84
CA ARG A 917 -11.91 2.37 -13.49
C ARG A 917 -10.44 1.99 -13.32
N GLU A 918 -9.52 2.95 -13.45
CA GLU A 918 -8.07 2.74 -13.32
C GLU A 918 -7.65 2.50 -11.87
N PHE A 919 -8.23 3.24 -10.92
CA PHE A 919 -7.92 3.08 -9.49
C PHE A 919 -8.75 1.95 -8.85
N THR A 920 -8.47 0.71 -9.27
CA THR A 920 -9.00 -0.51 -8.63
C THR A 920 -8.23 -0.97 -7.40
N GLU A 921 -7.00 -0.50 -7.21
CA GLU A 921 -6.16 -0.87 -6.07
C GLU A 921 -6.68 -0.28 -4.75
N LEU A 922 -6.60 -1.09 -3.70
CA LEU A 922 -6.79 -0.65 -2.31
C LEU A 922 -5.61 0.27 -1.92
N GLY A 923 -5.86 1.46 -1.36
CA GLY A 923 -4.83 2.44 -0.98
C GLY A 923 -4.76 3.65 -1.90
N SER A 924 -5.62 3.69 -2.91
CA SER A 924 -5.72 4.78 -3.89
C SER A 924 -6.46 6.02 -3.36
N GLY A 925 -7.09 5.98 -2.18
CA GLY A 925 -7.90 7.10 -1.66
C GLY A 925 -7.14 8.42 -1.52
N PHE A 926 -5.83 8.37 -1.22
CA PHE A 926 -4.97 9.56 -1.20
C PHE A 926 -4.75 10.15 -2.60
N LYS A 927 -4.43 9.30 -3.59
CA LYS A 927 -4.26 9.70 -5.00
C LYS A 927 -5.57 10.24 -5.58
N ILE A 928 -6.70 9.64 -5.20
CA ILE A 928 -8.04 10.04 -5.63
C ILE A 928 -8.46 11.36 -5.00
N ALA A 929 -8.15 11.61 -3.73
CA ALA A 929 -8.43 12.90 -3.10
C ALA A 929 -7.65 14.05 -3.78
N MET A 930 -6.43 13.77 -4.21
CA MET A 930 -5.60 14.69 -4.99
C MET A 930 -6.17 14.93 -6.39
N ARG A 931 -6.54 13.86 -7.10
CA ARG A 931 -7.16 13.96 -8.43
C ARG A 931 -8.55 14.60 -8.38
N ASP A 932 -9.35 14.36 -7.33
CA ASP A 932 -10.65 15.01 -7.09
C ASP A 932 -10.49 16.50 -6.81
N LEU A 933 -9.39 16.92 -6.15
CA LEU A 933 -9.03 18.33 -6.00
C LEU A 933 -8.63 18.95 -7.34
N GLU A 934 -7.84 18.24 -8.15
CA GLU A 934 -7.47 18.69 -9.50
C GLU A 934 -8.71 18.83 -10.42
N ILE A 935 -9.65 17.88 -10.33
CA ILE A 935 -10.85 17.82 -11.16
C ILE A 935 -11.90 18.86 -10.74
N ARG A 936 -12.17 19.02 -9.44
CA ARG A 936 -13.18 19.99 -8.95
C ARG A 936 -12.66 21.43 -8.86
N GLY A 937 -11.35 21.60 -8.79
CA GLY A 937 -10.70 22.85 -8.43
C GLY A 937 -10.93 23.21 -6.95
N ALA A 938 -10.04 24.01 -6.36
CA ALA A 938 -10.10 24.39 -4.94
C ALA A 938 -11.21 25.41 -4.59
N GLY A 939 -12.22 25.52 -5.46
CA GLY A 939 -13.30 26.49 -5.55
C GLY A 939 -14.43 26.39 -4.51
N ASN A 940 -14.42 25.39 -3.61
CA ASN A 940 -15.42 25.28 -2.52
C ASN A 940 -14.82 25.11 -1.11
N LEU A 941 -13.49 25.04 -0.97
CA LEU A 941 -12.82 24.57 0.27
C LEU A 941 -12.45 25.67 1.28
N LEU A 942 -12.30 26.93 0.83
CA LEU A 942 -11.69 28.01 1.61
C LEU A 942 -12.56 29.26 1.78
N GLY A 943 -13.81 29.23 1.28
CA GLY A 943 -14.77 30.33 1.36
C GLY A 943 -14.73 31.24 0.12
N SER A 944 -15.85 31.94 -0.14
CA SER A 944 -16.08 32.74 -1.36
C SER A 944 -14.99 33.78 -1.66
N GLU A 945 -14.41 34.42 -0.63
CA GLU A 945 -13.33 35.39 -0.81
C GLU A 945 -12.00 34.74 -1.25
N GLN A 946 -11.71 33.52 -0.79
CA GLN A 946 -10.46 32.82 -1.12
C GLN A 946 -10.51 32.20 -2.53
N HIS A 947 -11.70 31.87 -3.03
CA HIS A 947 -11.89 31.38 -4.40
C HIS A 947 -11.43 32.37 -5.46
N GLY A 948 -11.56 33.67 -5.20
CA GLY A 948 -11.01 34.72 -6.07
C GLY A 948 -9.48 34.72 -6.11
N ASN A 949 -8.80 34.46 -4.99
CA ASN A 949 -7.32 34.45 -4.93
C ASN A 949 -6.73 33.21 -5.62
N ILE A 950 -7.37 32.05 -5.43
CA ILE A 950 -6.96 30.78 -6.03
C ILE A 950 -7.12 30.82 -7.55
N TYR A 951 -8.24 31.35 -8.05
CA TYR A 951 -8.45 31.52 -9.49
C TYR A 951 -7.38 32.41 -10.13
N ASN A 952 -6.97 33.48 -9.46
CA ASN A 952 -6.04 34.43 -10.04
C ASN A 952 -4.56 34.02 -9.98
N ILE A 953 -4.18 33.12 -9.06
CA ILE A 953 -2.76 32.78 -8.81
C ILE A 953 -2.45 31.30 -9.06
N GLY A 954 -3.47 30.44 -9.08
CA GLY A 954 -3.32 28.99 -9.11
C GLY A 954 -3.20 28.39 -7.71
N PHE A 955 -3.77 27.20 -7.56
CA PHE A 955 -3.85 26.50 -6.27
C PHE A 955 -2.46 26.19 -5.67
N SER A 956 -1.56 25.57 -6.43
CA SER A 956 -0.22 25.17 -5.94
C SER A 956 0.60 26.37 -5.45
N THR A 957 0.55 27.48 -6.18
CA THR A 957 1.26 28.70 -5.80
C THR A 957 0.66 29.35 -4.55
N TYR A 958 -0.67 29.37 -4.44
CA TYR A 958 -1.37 29.84 -3.24
C TYR A 958 -0.96 29.04 -1.99
N CYS A 959 -0.89 27.71 -2.13
CA CYS A 959 -0.47 26.76 -1.10
C CYS A 959 0.97 27.02 -0.61
N ASN A 960 1.93 27.12 -1.53
CA ASN A 960 3.32 27.45 -1.21
C ASN A 960 3.46 28.78 -0.47
N MET A 961 2.69 29.80 -0.89
CA MET A 961 2.67 31.10 -0.22
C MET A 961 2.11 31.03 1.20
N LEU A 962 1.11 30.19 1.44
CA LEU A 962 0.55 29.97 2.78
C LEU A 962 1.55 29.30 3.71
N GLU A 963 2.26 28.27 3.23
CA GLU A 963 3.29 27.57 4.01
C GLU A 963 4.45 28.46 4.42
N GLU A 964 4.92 29.30 3.50
CA GLU A 964 5.97 30.29 3.79
C GLU A 964 5.53 31.29 4.87
N GLU A 965 4.32 31.83 4.77
CA GLU A 965 3.82 32.80 5.74
C GLU A 965 3.56 32.16 7.12
N VAL A 966 3.02 30.94 7.17
CA VAL A 966 2.85 30.18 8.42
C VAL A 966 4.21 29.90 9.08
N SER A 967 5.21 29.49 8.30
CA SER A 967 6.57 29.21 8.81
C SER A 967 7.24 30.45 9.38
N LYS A 968 7.12 31.61 8.70
CA LYS A 968 7.64 32.90 9.20
C LYS A 968 6.96 33.33 10.50
N LEU A 969 5.64 33.23 10.55
CA LEU A 969 4.88 33.59 11.75
C LEU A 969 5.20 32.63 12.91
N ARG A 970 5.38 31.33 12.65
CA ARG A 970 5.85 30.36 13.63
C ARG A 970 7.23 30.73 14.17
N ALA A 971 8.22 30.94 13.30
CA ALA A 971 9.56 31.38 13.71
C ALA A 971 9.52 32.65 14.58
N LYS A 972 8.65 33.61 14.25
CA LYS A 972 8.43 34.83 15.03
C LYS A 972 7.80 34.56 16.41
N ILE A 973 6.81 33.67 16.49
CA ILE A 973 6.12 33.31 17.75
C ILE A 973 7.04 32.52 18.68
N TYR A 974 7.76 31.52 18.17
CA TYR A 974 8.58 30.61 18.97
C TYR A 974 10.04 31.05 19.12
N LYS A 975 10.43 32.21 18.58
CA LYS A 975 11.82 32.71 18.53
C LYS A 975 12.81 31.67 17.97
N THR A 976 12.36 30.82 17.05
CA THR A 976 13.21 29.84 16.38
C THR A 976 13.77 30.45 15.08
N PRO A 977 14.99 30.09 14.66
CA PRO A 977 15.54 30.56 13.40
C PRO A 977 14.65 30.09 12.24
N ILE A 978 14.37 30.99 11.29
CA ILE A 978 13.71 30.63 10.04
C ILE A 978 14.63 29.60 9.35
N PRO A 979 14.14 28.42 8.94
CA PRO A 979 14.96 27.46 8.22
C PRO A 979 15.55 28.15 6.97
N LYS A 980 16.88 28.27 6.92
CA LYS A 980 17.60 28.88 5.80
C LYS A 980 17.33 28.04 4.54
N LYS A 981 16.73 28.62 3.50
CA LYS A 981 16.62 27.96 2.20
C LYS A 981 18.01 27.87 1.59
N ILE A 982 18.42 26.66 1.18
CA ILE A 982 19.66 26.44 0.44
C ILE A 982 19.57 27.25 -0.88
N HIS A 983 20.55 28.10 -1.14
CA HIS A 983 20.64 28.85 -2.38
C HIS A 983 21.15 27.91 -3.48
N HIS A 984 20.37 27.70 -4.54
CA HIS A 984 20.86 27.01 -5.72
C HIS A 984 21.66 28.00 -6.58
N ALA A 985 22.96 27.73 -6.75
CA ALA A 985 23.81 28.52 -7.63
C ALA A 985 23.25 28.52 -9.07
N MET A 986 23.16 29.69 -9.70
CA MET A 986 22.85 29.79 -11.13
C MET A 986 24.15 29.70 -11.93
N ILE A 987 24.33 28.65 -12.71
CA ILE A 987 25.51 28.46 -13.55
C ILE A 987 25.12 28.68 -15.01
N GLU A 988 25.79 29.61 -15.68
CA GLU A 988 25.61 29.88 -17.09
C GLU A 988 26.95 29.84 -17.84
N PHE A 989 27.17 28.77 -18.60
CA PHE A 989 28.35 28.58 -19.47
C PHE A 989 27.96 28.55 -20.94
N ARG A 990 28.80 29.13 -21.79
CA ARG A 990 28.65 29.06 -23.25
C ARG A 990 29.08 27.69 -23.82
N GLN A 991 28.39 26.62 -23.45
CA GLN A 991 28.62 25.26 -23.94
C GLN A 991 27.31 24.54 -24.23
N GLU A 992 27.34 23.58 -25.16
CA GLU A 992 26.20 22.71 -25.49
C GLU A 992 25.97 21.69 -24.37
N ALA A 993 25.01 21.96 -23.49
CA ALA A 993 24.62 21.09 -22.40
C ALA A 993 23.09 20.96 -22.35
N TYR A 994 22.57 19.91 -22.97
CA TYR A 994 21.13 19.66 -23.05
C TYR A 994 20.85 18.15 -23.22
N LEU A 995 19.58 17.76 -23.04
CA LEU A 995 19.11 16.40 -23.31
C LEU A 995 18.72 16.33 -24.79
N ASP A 996 19.59 15.79 -25.62
CA ASP A 996 19.33 15.68 -27.06
C ASP A 996 18.24 14.63 -27.36
N LYS A 997 17.65 14.74 -28.57
CA LYS A 997 16.54 13.86 -29.00
C LYS A 997 16.98 12.41 -29.22
N ASN A 998 18.25 12.15 -29.50
CA ASN A 998 18.73 10.78 -29.70
C ASN A 998 18.83 10.04 -28.36
N TYR A 999 19.06 10.76 -27.26
CA TYR A 999 19.08 10.19 -25.92
C TYR A 999 17.69 10.06 -25.29
N ILE A 1000 16.88 11.13 -25.31
CA ILE A 1000 15.51 11.13 -24.80
C ILE A 1000 14.61 11.83 -25.81
N ASP A 1001 13.69 11.10 -26.44
CA ASP A 1001 12.77 11.67 -27.44
C ASP A 1001 11.52 12.30 -26.78
N ASN A 1002 11.03 11.70 -25.69
CA ASN A 1002 9.80 12.16 -25.02
C ASN A 1002 10.05 13.42 -24.16
N ASP A 1003 9.38 14.52 -24.52
CA ASP A 1003 9.45 15.80 -23.80
C ASP A 1003 9.08 15.70 -22.31
N ASN A 1004 8.10 14.85 -21.94
CA ASN A 1004 7.72 14.67 -20.54
C ASN A 1004 8.83 14.00 -19.73
N SER A 1005 9.52 13.03 -20.35
CA SER A 1005 10.68 12.39 -19.74
C SER A 1005 11.86 13.36 -19.61
N LYS A 1006 12.11 14.22 -20.62
CA LYS A 1006 13.11 15.30 -20.50
C LYS A 1006 12.79 16.21 -19.31
N MET A 1007 11.54 16.65 -19.20
CA MET A 1007 11.08 17.50 -18.10
C MET A 1007 11.25 16.85 -16.73
N GLU A 1008 10.96 15.55 -16.61
CA GLU A 1008 11.20 14.77 -15.38
C GLU A 1008 12.69 14.80 -14.98
N ILE A 1009 13.57 14.48 -15.94
CA ILE A 1009 15.02 14.42 -15.72
C ILE A 1009 15.56 15.81 -15.35
N TYR A 1010 15.20 16.86 -16.08
CA TYR A 1010 15.60 18.23 -15.75
C TYR A 1010 15.11 18.67 -14.37
N TYR A 1011 13.86 18.37 -14.02
CA TYR A 1011 13.31 18.71 -12.71
C TYR A 1011 14.05 17.99 -11.57
N ARG A 1012 14.33 16.69 -11.74
CA ARG A 1012 15.06 15.89 -10.76
C ARG A 1012 16.50 16.34 -10.63
N LEU A 1013 17.19 16.55 -11.75
CA LEU A 1013 18.54 17.11 -11.78
C LEU A 1013 18.58 18.46 -11.07
N SER A 1014 17.55 19.31 -11.29
CA SER A 1014 17.45 20.60 -10.59
C SER A 1014 17.28 20.44 -9.08
N SER A 1015 16.82 19.27 -8.63
CA SER A 1015 16.47 18.97 -7.23
C SER A 1015 17.51 18.25 -6.41
N VAL A 1016 18.49 17.63 -7.05
CA VAL A 1016 19.63 17.03 -6.39
C VAL A 1016 20.39 18.09 -5.59
N THR A 1017 20.67 17.79 -4.32
CA THR A 1017 21.38 18.70 -3.41
C THR A 1017 22.72 18.16 -2.92
N SER A 1018 23.01 16.87 -3.10
CA SER A 1018 24.29 16.26 -2.74
C SER A 1018 24.93 15.52 -3.92
N ILE A 1019 26.26 15.32 -3.84
CA ILE A 1019 27.02 14.60 -4.89
C ILE A 1019 26.64 13.11 -4.91
N GLU A 1020 26.40 12.50 -3.74
CA GLU A 1020 25.93 11.12 -3.64
C GLU A 1020 24.57 10.95 -4.35
N GLU A 1021 23.61 11.85 -4.10
CA GLU A 1021 22.33 11.87 -4.80
C GLU A 1021 22.48 12.07 -6.32
N LEU A 1022 23.48 12.85 -6.74
CA LEU A 1022 23.76 13.09 -8.16
C LEU A 1022 24.28 11.82 -8.84
N ASN A 1023 25.22 11.13 -8.23
CA ASN A 1023 25.77 9.88 -8.78
C ASN A 1023 24.69 8.80 -8.86
N ASP A 1024 23.92 8.62 -7.79
CA ASP A 1024 22.77 7.73 -7.76
C ASP A 1024 21.72 8.07 -8.84
N PHE A 1025 21.56 9.36 -9.15
CA PHE A 1025 20.67 9.83 -10.21
C PHE A 1025 21.24 9.56 -11.61
N ILE A 1026 22.53 9.83 -11.82
CA ILE A 1026 23.22 9.57 -13.09
C ILE A 1026 23.15 8.07 -13.40
N ASP A 1027 23.46 7.21 -12.43
CA ASP A 1027 23.38 5.75 -12.59
C ASP A 1027 21.97 5.31 -12.98
N GLU A 1028 20.93 5.93 -12.39
CA GLU A 1028 19.54 5.67 -12.80
C GLU A 1028 19.21 6.11 -14.21
N VAL A 1029 19.69 7.28 -14.63
CA VAL A 1029 19.41 7.80 -15.97
C VAL A 1029 20.13 6.94 -17.02
N ILE A 1030 21.37 6.54 -16.75
CA ILE A 1030 22.13 5.64 -17.61
C ILE A 1030 21.44 4.28 -17.70
N ASP A 1031 20.96 3.74 -16.59
CA ASP A 1031 20.24 2.47 -16.57
C ASP A 1031 18.89 2.54 -17.33
N ARG A 1032 18.21 3.70 -17.30
CA ARG A 1032 16.91 3.91 -17.99
C ARG A 1032 17.00 4.21 -19.48
N TYR A 1033 18.05 4.91 -19.92
CA TYR A 1033 18.15 5.47 -21.28
C TYR A 1033 19.43 5.06 -22.02
N GLY A 1034 20.33 4.30 -21.38
CA GLY A 1034 21.59 3.87 -21.95
C GLY A 1034 22.71 4.90 -21.82
N THR A 1035 23.71 4.80 -22.68
CA THR A 1035 24.93 5.62 -22.61
C THR A 1035 24.67 7.09 -22.95
N PRO A 1036 25.08 8.04 -22.09
CA PRO A 1036 24.81 9.46 -22.29
C PRO A 1036 25.67 10.02 -23.42
N THR A 1037 25.06 10.86 -24.24
CA THR A 1037 25.75 11.61 -25.30
C THR A 1037 26.66 12.70 -24.70
N GLU A 1038 27.56 13.27 -25.50
CA GLU A 1038 28.47 14.33 -25.04
C GLU A 1038 27.75 15.57 -24.45
N PRO A 1039 26.65 16.09 -25.04
CA PRO A 1039 25.86 17.17 -24.43
C PRO A 1039 25.27 16.80 -23.06
N VAL A 1040 24.84 15.54 -22.87
CA VAL A 1040 24.26 15.04 -21.61
C VAL A 1040 25.35 14.91 -20.53
N LYS A 1041 26.54 14.43 -20.89
CA LYS A 1041 27.69 14.39 -19.96
C LYS A 1041 28.06 15.77 -19.45
N ARG A 1042 28.07 16.78 -20.34
CA ARG A 1042 28.32 18.19 -19.96
C ARG A 1042 27.23 18.70 -19.01
N LEU A 1043 25.97 18.36 -19.25
CA LEU A 1043 24.85 18.71 -18.36
C LEU A 1043 25.04 18.17 -16.94
N PHE A 1044 25.44 16.90 -16.80
CA PHE A 1044 25.74 16.31 -15.48
C PHE A 1044 26.90 17.00 -14.77
N LYS A 1045 27.96 17.34 -15.51
CA LYS A 1045 29.11 18.08 -14.97
C LYS A 1045 28.73 19.47 -14.45
N ILE A 1046 27.84 20.17 -15.17
CA ILE A 1046 27.31 21.47 -14.72
C ILE A 1046 26.47 21.30 -13.44
N ALA A 1047 25.68 20.22 -13.33
CA ALA A 1047 24.90 19.94 -12.14
C ALA A 1047 25.78 19.64 -10.91
N GLU A 1048 26.88 18.90 -11.09
CA GLU A 1048 27.88 18.64 -10.05
C GLU A 1048 28.52 19.94 -9.54
N MET A 1049 28.99 20.76 -10.47
CA MET A 1049 29.59 22.06 -10.18
C MET A 1049 28.62 22.99 -9.44
N ARG A 1050 27.33 22.94 -9.78
CA ARG A 1050 26.28 23.71 -9.10
C ARG A 1050 26.12 23.29 -7.64
N ILE A 1051 26.18 21.99 -7.35
CA ILE A 1051 26.06 21.47 -5.97
C ILE A 1051 27.23 21.98 -5.13
N LYS A 1052 28.45 21.79 -5.65
CA LYS A 1052 29.69 22.26 -5.02
C LYS A 1052 29.69 23.79 -4.82
N ALA A 1053 29.24 24.54 -5.82
CA ALA A 1053 29.11 26.00 -5.73
C ALA A 1053 28.08 26.44 -4.68
N SER A 1054 26.97 25.70 -4.56
CA SER A 1054 25.92 26.00 -3.57
C SER A 1054 26.41 25.76 -2.13
N GLU A 1055 27.25 24.74 -1.90
CA GLU A 1055 27.92 24.49 -0.61
C GLU A 1055 28.84 25.66 -0.21
N LEU A 1056 29.50 26.29 -1.18
CA LEU A 1056 30.34 27.47 -1.00
C LEU A 1056 29.56 28.78 -0.81
N GLY A 1057 28.22 28.76 -0.86
CA GLY A 1057 27.38 29.95 -0.79
C GLY A 1057 27.42 30.82 -2.06
N ILE A 1058 27.90 30.27 -3.19
CA ILE A 1058 27.91 30.95 -4.48
C ILE A 1058 26.47 31.07 -5.00
N GLY A 1059 26.07 32.28 -5.36
CA GLY A 1059 24.74 32.58 -5.91
C GLY A 1059 24.69 32.44 -7.44
N SER A 1060 25.76 32.82 -8.13
CA SER A 1060 25.82 32.68 -9.59
C SER A 1060 27.25 32.59 -10.13
N ILE A 1061 27.40 31.86 -11.23
CA ILE A 1061 28.59 31.79 -12.08
C ILE A 1061 28.14 32.14 -13.50
N MET A 1062 28.55 33.30 -14.02
CA MET A 1062 28.12 33.80 -15.32
C MET A 1062 29.30 33.97 -16.28
N ASP A 1063 29.13 33.49 -17.49
CA ASP A 1063 30.08 33.67 -18.58
C ASP A 1063 29.85 35.00 -19.35
N GLU A 1064 30.69 36.00 -19.12
CA GLU A 1064 30.67 37.31 -19.78
C GLU A 1064 31.45 37.32 -21.12
N GLY A 1065 31.75 36.16 -21.70
CA GLY A 1065 32.51 36.02 -22.93
C GLY A 1065 34.02 35.99 -22.67
N LYS A 1066 34.66 37.15 -22.45
CA LYS A 1066 36.13 37.23 -22.17
C LYS A 1066 36.48 36.89 -20.71
N THR A 1067 35.51 37.03 -19.80
CA THR A 1067 35.68 36.79 -18.37
C THR A 1067 34.54 35.95 -17.82
N VAL A 1068 34.76 35.28 -16.68
CA VAL A 1068 33.70 34.60 -15.92
C VAL A 1068 33.52 35.32 -14.58
N LEU A 1069 32.29 35.67 -14.23
CA LEU A 1069 31.94 36.37 -13.00
C LEU A 1069 31.27 35.40 -12.02
N ILE A 1070 31.89 35.21 -10.86
CA ILE A 1070 31.33 34.47 -9.73
C ILE A 1070 30.81 35.48 -8.71
N THR A 1071 29.56 35.31 -8.27
CA THR A 1071 28.91 36.16 -7.26
C THR A 1071 28.41 35.31 -6.11
N TRP A 1072 28.74 35.68 -4.88
CA TRP A 1072 28.29 34.97 -3.67
C TRP A 1072 26.93 35.48 -3.20
N ALA A 1073 26.03 34.57 -2.85
CA ALA A 1073 24.75 34.91 -2.22
C ALA A 1073 24.85 34.93 -0.70
N ALA A 1074 25.74 34.11 -0.12
CA ALA A 1074 26.01 34.04 1.30
C ALA A 1074 27.52 34.16 1.57
N GLU A 1075 27.91 35.21 2.30
CA GLU A 1075 29.32 35.51 2.58
C GLU A 1075 29.87 34.78 3.82
N GLU A 1076 29.08 33.90 4.46
CA GLU A 1076 29.48 33.15 5.66
C GLU A 1076 30.68 32.21 5.37
N CYS A 1077 30.69 31.54 4.22
CA CYS A 1077 31.77 30.64 3.80
C CYS A 1077 33.02 31.40 3.36
N LEU A 1078 32.87 32.61 2.81
CA LEU A 1078 33.96 33.49 2.37
C LEU A 1078 34.93 33.85 3.50
N LYS A 1079 34.42 33.99 4.73
CA LYS A 1079 35.24 34.30 5.92
C LYS A 1079 36.17 33.17 6.34
N LYS A 1080 35.90 31.93 5.90
CA LYS A 1080 36.71 30.74 6.20
C LYS A 1080 37.79 30.49 5.14
N ILE A 1081 37.73 31.13 3.98
CA ILE A 1081 38.67 30.91 2.89
C ILE A 1081 39.93 31.75 3.12
N ASN A 1082 41.08 31.09 3.28
CA ASN A 1082 42.37 31.77 3.21
C ASN A 1082 42.88 31.80 1.76
N TRP A 1083 42.65 32.92 1.08
CA TRP A 1083 43.06 33.10 -0.32
C TRP A 1083 44.58 32.95 -0.54
N MET A 1084 45.43 33.17 0.47
CA MET A 1084 46.88 33.03 0.35
C MET A 1084 47.37 31.59 0.25
N ASN A 1085 46.54 30.61 0.63
CA ASN A 1085 46.86 29.19 0.56
C ASN A 1085 46.56 28.56 -0.81
N LEU A 1086 45.91 29.31 -1.71
CA LEU A 1086 45.67 28.87 -3.07
C LEU A 1086 46.97 28.97 -3.92
N PRO A 1087 47.21 28.05 -4.87
CA PRO A 1087 48.37 28.08 -5.76
C PRO A 1087 48.51 29.44 -6.47
N LYS A 1088 49.75 29.94 -6.60
CA LYS A 1088 50.06 31.23 -7.29
C LYS A 1088 49.49 31.30 -8.70
N GLU A 1089 49.46 30.17 -9.41
CA GLU A 1089 48.90 30.04 -10.77
C GLU A 1089 47.39 30.35 -10.85
N ILE A 1090 46.65 30.11 -9.77
CA ILE A 1090 45.21 30.41 -9.68
C ILE A 1090 45.00 31.88 -9.31
N LEU A 1091 45.78 32.38 -8.35
CA LEU A 1091 45.71 33.77 -7.89
C LEU A 1091 46.00 34.78 -9.01
N MET A 1092 46.92 34.46 -9.94
CA MET A 1092 47.23 35.32 -11.10
C MET A 1092 46.08 35.43 -12.12
N LYS A 1093 45.09 34.53 -12.06
CA LYS A 1093 43.98 34.46 -13.03
C LYS A 1093 42.68 35.09 -12.51
N ILE A 1094 42.71 35.58 -11.27
CA ILE A 1094 41.53 35.98 -10.50
C ILE A 1094 41.64 37.44 -10.06
N HIS A 1095 40.56 38.20 -10.27
CA HIS A 1095 40.39 39.55 -9.73
C HIS A 1095 39.20 39.59 -8.77
N ILE A 1096 39.47 39.86 -7.50
CA ILE A 1096 38.45 40.06 -6.46
C ILE A 1096 37.92 41.49 -6.56
N LEU A 1097 36.61 41.65 -6.71
CA LEU A 1097 35.96 42.95 -6.82
C LEU A 1097 35.44 43.41 -5.44
N PRO A 1098 35.63 44.69 -5.07
CA PRO A 1098 35.11 45.22 -3.81
C PRO A 1098 33.58 45.42 -3.88
N GLY A 1099 32.86 45.00 -2.83
CA GLY A 1099 31.41 45.20 -2.68
C GLY A 1099 30.69 44.01 -2.04
N SER A 1100 29.47 44.24 -1.55
CA SER A 1100 28.53 43.19 -1.14
C SER A 1100 27.35 43.16 -2.13
N PRO A 1101 27.02 42.02 -2.77
CA PRO A 1101 27.64 40.71 -2.59
C PRO A 1101 29.08 40.64 -3.14
N ALA A 1102 29.92 39.83 -2.49
CA ALA A 1102 31.29 39.55 -2.94
C ALA A 1102 31.31 38.97 -4.37
N ARG A 1103 32.24 39.45 -5.20
CA ARG A 1103 32.36 39.06 -6.61
C ARG A 1103 33.81 38.76 -6.98
N VAL A 1104 33.98 37.74 -7.82
CA VAL A 1104 35.29 37.32 -8.33
C VAL A 1104 35.21 37.20 -9.84
N ARG A 1105 36.11 37.88 -10.55
CA ARG A 1105 36.21 37.83 -12.02
C ARG A 1105 37.42 37.01 -12.44
N ILE A 1106 37.22 36.03 -13.30
CA ILE A 1106 38.25 35.14 -13.85
C ILE A 1106 38.49 35.51 -15.31
N ASN A 1107 39.75 35.66 -15.71
CA ASN A 1107 40.11 35.95 -17.11
C ASN A 1107 40.30 34.67 -17.93
N LYS A 1108 39.48 34.49 -18.98
CA LYS A 1108 39.55 33.28 -19.82
C LYS A 1108 40.80 33.21 -20.69
N ALA A 1109 41.35 34.35 -21.10
CA ALA A 1109 42.55 34.39 -21.96
C ALA A 1109 43.80 33.81 -21.27
N ALA A 1110 43.77 33.69 -19.94
CA ALA A 1110 44.84 33.13 -19.11
C ALA A 1110 44.67 31.61 -18.83
N ILE A 1111 43.67 30.96 -19.44
CA ILE A 1111 43.32 29.55 -19.21
C ILE A 1111 43.51 28.80 -20.55
N GLN A 1112 44.42 27.82 -20.56
CA GLN A 1112 44.73 26.99 -21.74
C GLN A 1112 43.83 25.74 -21.83
N GLU A 1113 43.20 25.33 -20.72
CA GLU A 1113 42.32 24.17 -20.61
C GLU A 1113 40.82 24.54 -20.81
N ASN A 1114 39.93 23.55 -20.86
CA ASN A 1114 38.50 23.80 -20.93
C ASN A 1114 38.03 24.58 -19.67
N ILE A 1115 37.36 25.72 -19.89
CA ILE A 1115 36.97 26.67 -18.84
C ILE A 1115 36.10 26.03 -17.75
N THR A 1116 35.24 25.07 -18.10
CA THR A 1116 34.40 24.35 -17.14
C THR A 1116 35.21 23.44 -16.23
N ASP A 1117 36.28 22.85 -16.75
CA ASP A 1117 37.12 21.91 -16.03
C ASP A 1117 37.99 22.67 -15.05
N TRP A 1118 38.54 23.79 -15.51
CA TRP A 1118 39.30 24.71 -14.66
C TRP A 1118 38.46 25.30 -13.53
N ILE A 1119 37.20 25.71 -13.80
CA ILE A 1119 36.31 26.25 -12.76
C ILE A 1119 35.88 25.16 -11.77
N SER A 1120 35.62 23.94 -12.24
CA SER A 1120 35.34 22.82 -11.34
C SER A 1120 36.53 22.56 -10.41
N GLU A 1121 37.75 22.55 -10.94
CA GLU A 1121 38.97 22.34 -10.16
C GLU A 1121 39.23 23.49 -9.17
N PHE A 1122 38.93 24.73 -9.58
CA PHE A 1122 38.98 25.91 -8.72
C PHE A 1122 37.99 25.80 -7.53
N ILE A 1123 36.75 25.38 -7.79
CA ILE A 1123 35.74 25.15 -6.75
C ILE A 1123 36.18 24.03 -5.80
N ASP A 1124 36.73 22.93 -6.32
CA ASP A 1124 37.23 21.81 -5.51
C ASP A 1124 38.40 22.22 -4.61
N LYS A 1125 39.31 23.08 -5.11
CA LYS A 1125 40.41 23.63 -4.32
C LYS A 1125 39.91 24.57 -3.22
N ILE A 1126 38.89 25.38 -3.47
CA ILE A 1126 38.26 26.21 -2.43
C ILE A 1126 37.56 25.34 -1.37
N LEU A 1127 36.82 24.31 -1.79
CA LEU A 1127 36.16 23.39 -0.86
C LEU A 1127 37.17 22.69 0.06
N LYS A 1128 38.28 22.19 -0.48
CA LYS A 1128 39.36 21.57 0.31
C LYS A 1128 39.96 22.52 1.36
N GLU A 1129 40.02 23.81 1.06
CA GLU A 1129 40.56 24.80 1.98
C GLU A 1129 39.58 25.17 3.10
N ILE A 1130 38.27 25.12 2.85
CA ILE A 1130 37.24 25.35 3.89
C ILE A 1130 37.10 24.14 4.83
N HIS A 1131 37.36 22.93 4.33
CA HIS A 1131 37.32 21.69 5.09
C HIS A 1131 38.64 21.35 5.81
N ARG A 1132 39.70 22.15 5.60
CA ARG A 1132 40.94 22.17 6.39
C ARG A 1132 40.78 23.07 7.60
#